data_AF-A0A5P9I620-F1
#
_entry.id   AF-A0A5P9I620-F1
#
_cell.length_a   1.000
_cell.length_b   1.000
_cell.length_c   1.000
_cell.angle_alpha   90.00
_cell.angle_beta   90.00
_cell.angle_gamma   90.00
#
_symmetry.space_group_name_H-M   'P 1'
#
loop_
_entity.id
_entity.type
_entity.pdbx_description
1 polymer ?
#
loop_
_entity_poly.entity_id
_entity_poly.type
_entity_poly.pdbx_seq_one_letter_code
_entity_poly.pdbx_strand_id
1 'polypeptide(L)'
;MGRWLAILLSAIWPLAAQAQDVSVRSGDHEDFTRLVFNLPSRIDWTIENTENEAVLRFARRGLSFDISQVFDRIQKDRVAQIDIDRDAQAVTLRFGCDCEATGFWFRKSMLVVDVAAKEVGSTGQVGETSSDHRSFALQLPTRGTSAATSLVHRAIGFEPPETKQKPAMESPLLRETGLEESRDRLLRQFSRAASQGLLAPKRTLPQPVENVTEPSQPAPPEPALQDPEESDATLPFNLNINVQTAVDRDFLSALEAGDQTGLAGRCLDAELIDVANWGSGAPFWDQIGPLRGRMTSEFDRIDEQSVGKLAQLYLYFGFGVEAGNIASLLPDGSERKKIYTALAQIMDKGSADGTVLADQLDCDAPGAMWSALSHEHLPTDVQVNNNAIVRAFSGLPPHLRKHLGPILSARLLSAGHARQSSAILRILDRVDETMTPAAKMVVADLQTQNGELEAAEESLKIVVEANSEMSPEAVVRQIDSQMERGGQVPAKLAQLASAYAYEYAGSPLGQKLARSHVLALGATGAFDDAFSELDRFESDAEEPLNQIRADLTNRLATHGAPFEILRYVLSDETARPDLLSQESALAMAEHLLDAGFYQQSRDMLEQTFHGRNMRKARLIRARTALKLDQPRLAEVELLGLEGKDVNILRAQARSMVGEHRQAYELFKSAGLDTEANREAWLAESGVEVTGPSASNEPTEVADEEPGVGVLAQNKLLLEDVGATRGTLQALLAETPDPSPEN
;
A
#
# COMPACT_ATOMS: atom_id res chain seq x y z
N MET A 1 -54.36 -39.80 10.79
CA MET A 1 -54.13 -39.86 9.33
C MET A 1 -53.30 -38.70 8.76
N GLY A 2 -53.11 -37.57 9.45
CA GLY A 2 -52.35 -36.42 8.91
C GLY A 2 -50.81 -36.56 8.84
N ARG A 3 -50.18 -37.49 9.59
CA ARG A 3 -48.71 -37.63 9.62
C ARG A 3 -48.13 -38.44 8.45
N TRP A 4 -48.96 -39.23 7.77
CA TRP A 4 -48.53 -40.05 6.62
C TRP A 4 -48.65 -39.29 5.29
N LEU A 5 -49.50 -38.26 5.22
CA LEU A 5 -49.66 -37.43 4.02
C LEU A 5 -48.46 -36.47 3.82
N ALA A 6 -47.83 -36.04 4.91
CA ALA A 6 -46.66 -35.15 4.87
C ALA A 6 -45.36 -35.85 4.41
N ILE A 7 -45.25 -37.16 4.59
CA ILE A 7 -44.09 -37.95 4.16
C ILE A 7 -44.19 -38.33 2.67
N LEU A 8 -45.42 -38.42 2.14
CA LEU A 8 -45.65 -38.79 0.74
C LEU A 8 -45.56 -37.57 -0.21
N LEU A 9 -45.73 -36.34 0.29
CA LEU A 9 -45.58 -35.11 -0.51
C LEU A 9 -44.12 -34.65 -0.66
N SER A 10 -43.18 -35.13 0.17
CA SER A 10 -41.75 -34.78 0.10
C SER A 10 -40.94 -35.72 -0.83
N ALA A 11 -41.54 -36.77 -1.36
CA ALA A 11 -40.87 -37.76 -2.22
C ALA A 11 -41.01 -37.50 -3.74
N ILE A 12 -41.63 -36.38 -4.16
CA ILE A 12 -41.89 -36.06 -5.58
C ILE A 12 -41.30 -34.69 -5.97
N TRP A 13 -40.20 -34.26 -5.33
CA TRP A 13 -39.38 -33.21 -5.94
C TRP A 13 -38.50 -33.85 -7.01
N PRO A 14 -38.68 -33.51 -8.30
CA PRO A 14 -37.75 -33.95 -9.32
C PRO A 14 -36.40 -33.32 -8.97
N LEU A 15 -35.36 -34.14 -8.80
CA LEU A 15 -33.99 -33.67 -8.87
C LEU A 15 -33.80 -33.11 -10.29
N ALA A 16 -34.06 -31.81 -10.46
CA ALA A 16 -33.50 -31.08 -11.57
C ALA A 16 -31.98 -31.17 -11.38
N ALA A 17 -31.34 -32.00 -12.20
CA ALA A 17 -29.90 -31.96 -12.36
C ALA A 17 -29.56 -30.55 -12.89
N GLN A 18 -29.20 -29.66 -11.97
CA GLN A 18 -28.73 -28.33 -12.32
C GLN A 18 -27.38 -28.53 -13.02
N ALA A 19 -27.37 -28.39 -14.35
CA ALA A 19 -26.13 -28.28 -15.11
C ALA A 19 -25.40 -27.02 -14.62
N GLN A 20 -24.09 -27.14 -14.37
CA GLN A 20 -23.31 -26.00 -13.90
C GLN A 20 -22.92 -25.14 -15.11
N ASP A 21 -23.40 -23.89 -15.14
CA ASP A 21 -23.13 -22.96 -16.24
C ASP A 21 -21.70 -22.38 -16.12
N VAL A 22 -20.96 -22.49 -17.21
CA VAL A 22 -19.60 -22.00 -17.43
C VAL A 22 -19.70 -20.82 -18.39
N SER A 23 -19.49 -19.61 -17.87
CA SER A 23 -19.47 -18.41 -18.73
C SER A 23 -18.17 -18.34 -19.52
N VAL A 24 -18.27 -18.10 -20.83
CA VAL A 24 -17.12 -17.93 -21.73
C VAL A 24 -17.04 -16.46 -22.13
N ARG A 25 -15.89 -15.83 -21.88
CA ARG A 25 -15.60 -14.44 -22.26
C ARG A 25 -14.48 -14.40 -23.27
N SER A 26 -14.47 -13.35 -24.09
CA SER A 26 -13.49 -13.17 -25.14
C SER A 26 -12.85 -11.78 -25.11
N GLY A 27 -11.65 -11.69 -25.65
CA GLY A 27 -10.93 -10.44 -25.87
C GLY A 27 -9.97 -10.58 -27.04
N ASP A 28 -9.93 -9.58 -27.91
CA ASP A 28 -9.03 -9.55 -29.06
C ASP A 28 -7.77 -8.74 -28.75
N HIS A 29 -6.63 -9.26 -29.17
CA HIS A 29 -5.32 -8.62 -29.05
C HIS A 29 -4.65 -8.57 -30.43
N GLU A 30 -3.57 -7.78 -30.54
CA GLU A 30 -2.89 -7.55 -31.82
C GLU A 30 -2.40 -8.86 -32.45
N ASP A 31 -1.89 -9.80 -31.64
CA ASP A 31 -1.28 -11.06 -32.13
C ASP A 31 -2.11 -12.33 -31.87
N PHE A 32 -3.11 -12.28 -30.97
CA PHE A 32 -3.91 -13.45 -30.60
C PHE A 32 -5.33 -13.07 -30.15
N THR A 33 -6.25 -14.02 -30.19
CA THR A 33 -7.58 -13.89 -29.59
C THR A 33 -7.67 -14.76 -28.34
N ARG A 34 -8.11 -14.19 -27.22
CA ARG A 34 -8.19 -14.87 -25.92
C ARG A 34 -9.63 -15.24 -25.58
N LEU A 35 -9.85 -16.50 -25.22
CA LEU A 35 -11.09 -17.02 -24.64
C LEU A 35 -10.84 -17.41 -23.18
N VAL A 36 -11.76 -17.05 -22.29
CA VAL A 36 -11.67 -17.32 -20.85
C VAL A 36 -12.92 -18.08 -20.40
N PHE A 37 -12.74 -19.32 -19.99
CA PHE A 37 -13.78 -20.20 -19.45
C PHE A 37 -13.75 -20.09 -17.93
N ASN A 38 -14.81 -19.54 -17.33
CA ASN A 38 -14.93 -19.41 -15.88
C ASN A 38 -15.57 -20.67 -15.28
N LEU A 39 -14.74 -21.63 -14.91
CA LEU A 39 -15.17 -22.92 -14.36
C LEU A 39 -15.43 -22.80 -12.84
N PRO A 40 -16.22 -23.70 -12.23
CA PRO A 40 -16.48 -23.69 -10.79
C PRO A 40 -15.26 -24.17 -9.96
N SER A 41 -14.37 -24.95 -10.56
CA SER A 41 -13.12 -25.45 -9.98
C SER A 41 -12.17 -25.86 -11.11
N ARG A 42 -10.87 -26.05 -10.83
CA ARG A 42 -9.97 -26.71 -11.80
C ARG A 42 -10.46 -28.14 -12.06
N ILE A 43 -10.50 -28.51 -13.32
CA ILE A 43 -10.88 -29.84 -13.79
C ILE A 43 -9.86 -30.28 -14.85
N ASP A 44 -9.58 -31.57 -14.94
CA ASP A 44 -8.68 -32.04 -15.99
C ASP A 44 -9.29 -31.78 -17.36
N TRP A 45 -8.47 -31.29 -18.27
CA TRP A 45 -8.86 -30.96 -19.64
C TRP A 45 -7.72 -31.28 -20.59
N THR A 46 -8.06 -31.46 -21.86
CA THR A 46 -7.11 -31.68 -22.95
C THR A 46 -7.49 -30.80 -24.12
N ILE A 47 -6.50 -30.45 -24.95
CA ILE A 47 -6.69 -29.73 -26.20
C ILE A 47 -6.00 -30.47 -27.33
N GLU A 48 -6.75 -30.72 -28.38
CA GLU A 48 -6.29 -31.34 -29.62
C GLU A 48 -6.39 -30.29 -30.73
N ASN A 49 -5.24 -29.81 -31.22
CA ASN A 49 -5.18 -28.92 -32.38
C ASN A 49 -5.15 -29.73 -33.68
N THR A 50 -5.95 -29.30 -34.66
CA THR A 50 -5.93 -29.81 -36.04
C THR A 50 -5.65 -28.64 -37.01
N GLU A 51 -5.68 -28.88 -38.32
CA GLU A 51 -5.38 -27.82 -39.31
C GLU A 51 -6.32 -26.61 -39.25
N ASN A 52 -7.61 -26.79 -38.92
CA ASN A 52 -8.60 -25.69 -38.94
C ASN A 52 -9.51 -25.65 -37.71
N GLU A 53 -9.27 -26.51 -36.71
CA GLU A 53 -10.06 -26.53 -35.47
C GLU A 53 -9.23 -26.99 -34.27
N ALA A 54 -9.63 -26.57 -33.08
CA ALA A 54 -9.15 -27.09 -31.81
C ALA A 54 -10.30 -27.64 -30.97
N VAL A 55 -10.12 -28.84 -30.42
CA VAL A 55 -11.13 -29.51 -29.60
C VAL A 55 -10.66 -29.53 -28.15
N LEU A 56 -11.38 -28.84 -27.28
CA LEU A 56 -11.16 -28.87 -25.84
C LEU A 56 -12.09 -29.91 -25.21
N ARG A 57 -11.54 -30.89 -24.50
CA ARG A 57 -12.32 -31.93 -23.80
C ARG A 57 -12.15 -31.80 -22.29
N PHE A 58 -13.26 -31.81 -21.55
CA PHE A 58 -13.28 -31.66 -20.10
C PHE A 58 -13.63 -33.01 -19.43
N ALA A 59 -12.88 -33.39 -18.39
CA ALA A 59 -13.07 -34.68 -17.71
C ALA A 59 -14.39 -34.77 -16.90
N ARG A 60 -15.01 -33.63 -16.60
CA ARG A 60 -16.24 -33.54 -15.79
C ARG A 60 -17.48 -33.47 -16.67
N ARG A 61 -18.47 -34.31 -16.37
CA ARG A 61 -19.80 -34.29 -17.02
C ARG A 61 -20.74 -33.27 -16.38
N GLY A 62 -21.66 -32.73 -17.19
CA GLY A 62 -22.72 -31.82 -16.72
C GLY A 62 -22.35 -30.34 -16.71
N LEU A 63 -21.30 -29.94 -17.43
CA LEU A 63 -21.01 -28.54 -17.69
C LEU A 63 -21.89 -28.04 -18.84
N SER A 64 -22.44 -26.85 -18.69
CA SER A 64 -23.17 -26.09 -19.70
C SER A 64 -22.34 -24.86 -20.03
N PHE A 65 -21.97 -24.65 -21.29
CA PHE A 65 -21.14 -23.51 -21.68
C PHE A 65 -22.00 -22.39 -22.27
N ASP A 66 -21.92 -21.19 -21.70
CA ASP A 66 -22.56 -20.00 -22.24
C ASP A 66 -21.56 -19.22 -23.11
N ILE A 67 -21.78 -19.29 -24.42
CA ILE A 67 -20.98 -18.60 -25.46
C ILE A 67 -21.72 -17.41 -26.08
N SER A 68 -22.88 -17.02 -25.52
CA SER A 68 -23.76 -16.02 -26.12
C SER A 68 -23.09 -14.67 -26.35
N GLN A 69 -22.13 -14.28 -25.50
CA GLN A 69 -21.43 -13.00 -25.54
C GLN A 69 -20.02 -13.07 -26.17
N VAL A 70 -19.59 -14.25 -26.67
CA VAL A 70 -18.22 -14.42 -27.15
C VAL A 70 -17.96 -13.57 -28.39
N PHE A 71 -18.88 -13.54 -29.35
CA PHE A 71 -18.69 -12.77 -30.59
C PHE A 71 -19.07 -11.29 -30.46
N ASP A 72 -19.44 -10.81 -29.27
CA ASP A 72 -19.70 -9.38 -29.03
C ASP A 72 -18.40 -8.56 -28.98
N ARG A 73 -17.26 -9.21 -28.69
CA ARG A 73 -15.99 -8.55 -28.37
C ARG A 73 -14.80 -8.95 -29.24
N ILE A 74 -14.97 -9.90 -30.15
CA ILE A 74 -13.92 -10.38 -31.06
C ILE A 74 -14.44 -10.42 -32.49
N GLN A 75 -13.55 -10.29 -33.47
CA GLN A 75 -13.89 -10.53 -34.86
C GLN A 75 -13.80 -12.03 -35.20
N LYS A 76 -14.33 -12.42 -36.37
CA LYS A 76 -14.35 -13.81 -36.85
C LYS A 76 -13.17 -14.18 -37.74
N ASP A 77 -12.11 -13.38 -37.68
CA ASP A 77 -10.87 -13.55 -38.42
C ASP A 77 -10.01 -14.68 -37.84
N ARG A 78 -9.90 -14.78 -36.50
CA ARG A 78 -9.17 -15.87 -35.84
C ARG A 78 -10.05 -17.03 -35.40
N VAL A 79 -11.10 -16.74 -34.64
CA VAL A 79 -12.10 -17.74 -34.22
C VAL A 79 -13.37 -17.52 -35.03
N ALA A 80 -13.65 -18.40 -35.99
CA ALA A 80 -14.78 -18.27 -36.89
C ALA A 80 -16.10 -18.77 -36.25
N GLN A 81 -16.01 -19.85 -35.47
CA GLN A 81 -17.16 -20.51 -34.85
C GLN A 81 -16.76 -21.28 -33.59
N ILE A 82 -17.69 -21.38 -32.64
CA ILE A 82 -17.56 -22.20 -31.43
C ILE A 82 -18.76 -23.15 -31.37
N ASP A 83 -18.49 -24.45 -31.38
CA ASP A 83 -19.50 -25.51 -31.27
C ASP A 83 -19.36 -26.22 -29.92
N ILE A 84 -20.47 -26.41 -29.20
CA ILE A 84 -20.49 -27.08 -27.90
C ILE A 84 -21.16 -28.45 -28.05
N ASP A 85 -20.43 -29.52 -27.78
CA ASP A 85 -20.97 -30.87 -27.64
C ASP A 85 -21.21 -31.17 -26.16
N ARG A 86 -22.49 -31.16 -25.77
CA ARG A 86 -22.91 -31.38 -24.38
C ARG A 86 -22.74 -32.83 -23.94
N ASP A 87 -22.81 -33.80 -24.85
CA ASP A 87 -22.71 -35.22 -24.53
C ASP A 87 -21.24 -35.64 -24.37
N ALA A 88 -20.37 -35.12 -25.25
CA ALA A 88 -18.93 -35.36 -25.20
C ALA A 88 -18.18 -34.42 -24.24
N GLN A 89 -18.85 -33.41 -23.67
CA GLN A 89 -18.24 -32.35 -22.85
C GLN A 89 -17.04 -31.72 -23.57
N ALA A 90 -17.26 -31.38 -24.83
CA ALA A 90 -16.25 -30.85 -25.72
C ALA A 90 -16.65 -29.50 -26.28
N VAL A 91 -15.70 -28.57 -26.35
CA VAL A 91 -15.85 -27.27 -27.01
C VAL A 91 -14.92 -27.25 -28.20
N THR A 92 -15.50 -27.12 -29.40
CA THR A 92 -14.75 -27.08 -30.65
C THR A 92 -14.64 -25.64 -31.12
N LEU A 93 -13.42 -25.15 -31.30
CA LEU A 93 -13.10 -23.85 -31.86
C LEU A 93 -12.73 -24.04 -33.33
N ARG A 94 -13.49 -23.47 -34.26
CA ARG A 94 -13.13 -23.46 -35.69
C ARG A 94 -12.40 -22.17 -36.02
N PHE A 95 -11.25 -22.27 -36.66
CA PHE A 95 -10.41 -21.12 -36.97
C PHE A 95 -10.77 -20.49 -38.32
N GLY A 96 -10.64 -19.15 -38.41
CA GLY A 96 -10.75 -18.38 -39.65
C GLY A 96 -9.39 -18.15 -40.35
N CYS A 97 -8.32 -18.70 -39.78
CA CYS A 97 -6.92 -18.55 -40.15
C CYS A 97 -6.13 -19.85 -39.94
N ASP A 98 -4.91 -19.92 -40.46
CA ASP A 98 -3.94 -20.98 -40.12
C ASP A 98 -3.36 -20.69 -38.72
N CYS A 99 -4.09 -21.15 -37.71
CA CYS A 99 -3.92 -20.77 -36.31
C CYS A 99 -3.89 -21.98 -35.39
N GLU A 100 -3.27 -21.84 -34.23
CA GLU A 100 -3.20 -22.85 -33.17
C GLU A 100 -3.76 -22.30 -31.86
N ALA A 101 -4.48 -23.14 -31.10
CA ALA A 101 -4.95 -22.79 -29.77
C ALA A 101 -4.02 -23.35 -28.69
N THR A 102 -3.64 -22.52 -27.73
CA THR A 102 -2.91 -22.92 -26.52
C THR A 102 -3.71 -22.54 -25.29
N GLY A 103 -3.64 -23.33 -24.21
CA GLY A 103 -4.41 -23.04 -23.01
C GLY A 103 -3.63 -23.24 -21.73
N PHE A 104 -3.93 -22.41 -20.73
CA PHE A 104 -3.31 -22.43 -19.42
C PHE A 104 -4.29 -22.00 -18.33
N TRP A 105 -3.97 -22.35 -17.09
CA TRP A 105 -4.77 -21.96 -15.94
C TRP A 105 -4.41 -20.56 -15.47
N PHE A 106 -5.43 -19.70 -15.32
CA PHE A 106 -5.31 -18.41 -14.63
C PHE A 106 -6.08 -18.46 -13.31
N ARG A 107 -5.41 -18.12 -12.20
CA ARG A 107 -5.96 -18.22 -10.84
C ARG A 107 -6.59 -19.61 -10.55
N LYS A 108 -7.64 -19.67 -9.73
CA LYS A 108 -8.21 -20.91 -9.18
C LYS A 108 -9.18 -21.65 -10.11
N SER A 109 -9.79 -21.00 -11.09
CA SER A 109 -10.85 -21.66 -11.88
C SER A 109 -11.08 -21.09 -13.28
N MET A 110 -10.22 -20.19 -13.76
CA MET A 110 -10.33 -19.66 -15.12
C MET A 110 -9.37 -20.41 -16.05
N LEU A 111 -9.91 -21.11 -17.03
CA LEU A 111 -9.12 -21.67 -18.12
C LEU A 111 -9.03 -20.62 -19.22
N VAL A 112 -7.81 -20.19 -19.54
CA VAL A 112 -7.54 -19.21 -20.60
C VAL A 112 -7.03 -19.97 -21.82
N VAL A 113 -7.58 -19.65 -23.00
CA VAL A 113 -7.26 -20.28 -24.28
C VAL A 113 -6.96 -19.18 -25.29
N ASP A 114 -5.72 -19.13 -25.78
CA ASP A 114 -5.25 -18.15 -26.74
C ASP A 114 -5.13 -18.78 -28.13
N VAL A 115 -5.68 -18.12 -29.14
CA VAL A 115 -5.65 -18.52 -30.54
C VAL A 115 -4.76 -17.56 -31.32
N ALA A 116 -3.66 -18.05 -31.86
CA ALA A 116 -2.66 -17.26 -32.59
C ALA A 116 -2.26 -17.94 -33.91
N ALA A 117 -1.62 -17.21 -34.83
CA ALA A 117 -1.14 -17.77 -36.09
C ALA A 117 -0.10 -18.88 -35.88
N LYS A 118 -0.16 -19.94 -36.68
CA LYS A 118 0.74 -21.10 -36.59
C LYS A 118 2.14 -20.73 -37.06
N GLU A 119 3.15 -20.90 -36.22
CA GLU A 119 4.55 -20.72 -36.65
C GLU A 119 5.02 -21.95 -37.45
N VAL A 120 5.45 -21.73 -38.71
CA VAL A 120 5.99 -22.78 -39.57
C VAL A 120 7.41 -23.13 -39.10
N GLY A 121 7.51 -24.14 -38.26
CA GLY A 121 8.77 -24.77 -37.86
C GLY A 121 8.96 -24.91 -36.35
N SER A 122 8.10 -25.66 -35.68
CA SER A 122 8.42 -26.19 -34.36
C SER A 122 7.59 -27.44 -34.08
N THR A 123 8.24 -28.60 -34.14
CA THR A 123 7.79 -29.77 -33.39
C THR A 123 7.95 -29.48 -31.90
N GLY A 124 6.82 -29.14 -31.26
CA GLY A 124 6.49 -29.35 -29.85
C GLY A 124 7.60 -29.29 -28.81
N GLN A 125 7.76 -28.13 -28.20
CA GLN A 125 7.70 -27.93 -26.73
C GLN A 125 7.69 -26.42 -26.45
N VAL A 126 6.58 -25.91 -25.92
CA VAL A 126 6.42 -24.50 -25.55
C VAL A 126 7.28 -24.22 -24.32
N GLY A 127 8.42 -23.57 -24.56
CA GLY A 127 9.21 -22.86 -23.58
C GLY A 127 8.65 -21.47 -23.33
N GLU A 128 8.80 -21.02 -22.09
CA GLU A 128 8.54 -19.67 -21.61
C GLU A 128 9.19 -18.62 -22.53
N THR A 129 8.40 -17.79 -23.21
CA THR A 129 8.91 -16.60 -23.89
C THR A 129 8.78 -15.38 -22.98
N SER A 130 9.94 -14.92 -22.52
CA SER A 130 10.19 -13.64 -21.87
C SER A 130 9.81 -12.46 -22.77
N SER A 131 9.13 -11.48 -22.19
CA SER A 131 8.84 -10.18 -22.77
C SER A 131 10.11 -9.39 -23.12
N ASP A 132 10.07 -8.82 -24.31
CA ASP A 132 11.08 -7.99 -24.95
C ASP A 132 11.31 -6.66 -24.20
N HIS A 133 12.53 -6.44 -23.69
CA HIS A 133 12.99 -5.14 -23.20
C HIS A 133 14.24 -4.72 -23.97
N ARG A 134 14.05 -3.70 -24.82
CA ARG A 134 15.08 -2.91 -25.48
C ARG A 134 16.13 -2.46 -24.47
N SER A 135 17.37 -2.90 -24.65
CA SER A 135 18.51 -2.51 -23.84
C SER A 135 19.05 -1.15 -24.27
N PHE A 136 18.95 -0.17 -23.35
CA PHE A 136 19.69 1.09 -23.40
C PHE A 136 21.14 0.80 -22.98
N ALA A 137 22.12 1.06 -23.85
CA ALA A 137 23.53 0.89 -23.52
C ALA A 137 23.97 2.00 -22.55
N LEU A 138 24.09 1.68 -21.26
CA LEU A 138 24.74 2.53 -20.27
C LEU A 138 26.26 2.33 -20.36
N GLN A 139 26.98 3.31 -20.88
CA GLN A 139 28.44 3.35 -20.85
C GLN A 139 28.91 3.67 -19.42
N LEU A 140 29.46 2.70 -18.70
CA LEU A 140 30.11 2.96 -17.41
C LEU A 140 31.50 3.58 -17.63
N PRO A 141 31.91 4.60 -16.84
CA PRO A 141 33.25 5.15 -16.89
C PRO A 141 34.27 4.15 -16.34
N THR A 142 35.31 3.86 -17.11
CA THR A 142 36.48 3.10 -16.67
C THR A 142 37.20 3.89 -15.56
N ARG A 143 37.07 3.43 -14.31
CA ARG A 143 37.82 3.96 -13.17
C ARG A 143 39.30 3.63 -13.32
N GLY A 144 40.13 4.67 -13.46
CA GLY A 144 41.55 4.58 -13.18
C GLY A 144 41.78 4.28 -11.69
N THR A 145 42.82 3.49 -11.42
CA THR A 145 43.25 3.11 -10.07
C THR A 145 43.59 4.35 -9.24
N SER A 146 42.96 4.49 -8.07
CA SER A 146 43.26 5.55 -7.10
C SER A 146 44.71 5.47 -6.63
N ALA A 147 45.35 6.62 -6.42
CA ALA A 147 46.72 6.74 -5.91
C ALA A 147 46.92 6.00 -4.56
N ALA A 148 45.86 5.85 -3.76
CA ALA A 148 45.88 5.07 -2.52
C ALA A 148 46.17 3.58 -2.77
N THR A 149 45.64 3.02 -3.86
CA THR A 149 45.86 1.62 -4.25
C THR A 149 47.30 1.40 -4.70
N SER A 150 47.93 2.37 -5.39
CA SER A 150 49.34 2.28 -5.80
C SER A 150 50.34 2.32 -4.63
N LEU A 151 50.01 3.02 -3.54
CA LEU A 151 50.86 3.07 -2.34
C LEU A 151 50.76 1.76 -1.53
N VAL A 152 49.58 1.15 -1.50
CA VAL A 152 49.37 -0.16 -0.89
C VAL A 152 50.12 -1.25 -1.67
N HIS A 153 50.01 -1.31 -3.00
CA HIS A 153 50.75 -2.30 -3.82
C HIS A 153 52.29 -2.20 -3.68
N ARG A 154 52.82 -0.98 -3.47
CA ARG A 154 54.26 -0.76 -3.26
C ARG A 154 54.76 -1.18 -1.88
N ALA A 155 53.87 -1.22 -0.87
CA ALA A 155 54.19 -1.69 0.47
C ALA A 155 54.20 -3.22 0.59
N ILE A 156 53.50 -3.93 -0.30
CA ILE A 156 53.39 -5.41 -0.30
C ILE A 156 54.26 -6.10 -1.36
N GLY A 157 55.09 -5.34 -2.11
CA GLY A 157 56.04 -5.90 -3.08
C GLY A 157 55.41 -6.65 -4.25
N PHE A 158 54.17 -6.29 -4.63
CA PHE A 158 53.46 -6.93 -5.73
C PHE A 158 53.63 -6.11 -7.02
N GLU A 159 54.34 -6.66 -8.00
CA GLU A 159 54.55 -6.05 -9.31
C GLU A 159 53.70 -6.79 -10.35
N PRO A 160 52.66 -6.15 -10.94
CA PRO A 160 51.79 -6.83 -11.89
C PRO A 160 52.53 -7.08 -13.21
N PRO A 161 52.33 -8.24 -13.87
CA PRO A 161 53.00 -8.54 -15.12
C PRO A 161 52.52 -7.62 -16.25
N GLU A 162 53.47 -7.10 -17.05
CA GLU A 162 53.17 -6.35 -18.27
C GLU A 162 52.44 -7.24 -19.29
N THR A 163 51.16 -6.95 -19.54
CA THR A 163 50.38 -7.62 -20.58
C THR A 163 50.74 -7.04 -21.95
N LYS A 164 51.60 -7.73 -22.70
CA LYS A 164 51.73 -7.49 -24.15
C LYS A 164 50.42 -7.87 -24.84
N GLN A 165 49.76 -6.89 -25.45
CA GLN A 165 48.63 -7.11 -26.36
C GLN A 165 49.04 -8.06 -27.49
N LYS A 166 48.26 -9.15 -27.67
CA LYS A 166 48.27 -9.98 -28.87
C LYS A 166 46.91 -9.88 -29.58
N PRO A 167 46.91 -10.02 -30.92
CA PRO A 167 45.95 -9.37 -31.81
C PRO A 167 44.58 -10.05 -31.86
N ALA A 168 43.61 -9.27 -32.30
CA ALA A 168 42.24 -9.69 -32.60
C ALA A 168 42.22 -10.93 -33.50
N MET A 169 41.54 -11.97 -33.04
CA MET A 169 41.22 -13.15 -33.84
C MET A 169 39.85 -12.88 -34.49
N GLU A 170 39.86 -12.70 -35.81
CA GLU A 170 38.64 -12.78 -36.63
C GLU A 170 38.02 -14.17 -36.48
N SER A 171 36.70 -14.22 -36.28
CA SER A 171 35.95 -15.47 -36.28
C SER A 171 35.83 -16.01 -37.71
N PRO A 172 36.30 -17.25 -38.00
CA PRO A 172 35.96 -17.89 -39.26
C PRO A 172 34.55 -18.47 -39.16
N LEU A 173 33.72 -18.11 -40.14
CA LEU A 173 32.49 -18.81 -40.48
C LEU A 173 32.81 -20.30 -40.68
N LEU A 174 32.28 -21.17 -39.84
CA LEU A 174 32.36 -22.63 -40.02
C LEU A 174 31.02 -23.15 -40.54
N ARG A 175 31.07 -23.57 -41.81
CA ARG A 175 30.08 -24.41 -42.49
C ARG A 175 30.06 -25.81 -41.86
N GLU A 176 28.92 -26.47 -42.04
CA GLU A 176 28.60 -27.86 -41.68
C GLU A 176 29.68 -28.87 -42.09
N THR A 177 30.67 -29.13 -41.23
CA THR A 177 31.41 -30.41 -41.13
C THR A 177 32.23 -30.36 -39.85
N GLY A 178 31.72 -30.94 -38.74
CA GLY A 178 32.49 -30.95 -37.49
C GLY A 178 31.83 -31.60 -36.28
N LEU A 179 30.73 -32.34 -36.46
CA LEU A 179 30.01 -32.94 -35.33
C LEU A 179 30.84 -34.03 -34.65
N GLU A 180 31.53 -34.87 -35.43
CA GLU A 180 32.39 -35.94 -34.90
C GLU A 180 33.65 -35.37 -34.22
N GLU A 181 34.33 -34.38 -34.80
CA GLU A 181 35.51 -33.78 -34.15
C GLU A 181 35.15 -33.00 -32.86
N SER A 182 33.97 -32.39 -32.83
CA SER A 182 33.43 -31.70 -31.65
C SER A 182 33.03 -32.69 -30.56
N ARG A 183 32.37 -33.80 -30.92
CA ARG A 183 32.05 -34.90 -30.02
C ARG A 183 33.31 -35.48 -29.38
N ASP A 184 34.34 -35.69 -30.18
CA ASP A 184 35.58 -36.33 -29.74
C ASP A 184 36.43 -35.40 -28.85
N ARG A 185 36.38 -34.09 -29.09
CA ARG A 185 36.95 -33.08 -28.16
C ARG A 185 36.17 -32.99 -26.86
N LEU A 186 34.83 -33.01 -26.92
CA LEU A 186 34.00 -32.96 -25.73
C LEU A 186 34.21 -34.20 -24.85
N LEU A 187 34.24 -35.40 -25.42
CA LEU A 187 34.52 -36.63 -24.69
C LEU A 187 35.90 -36.59 -24.01
N ARG A 188 36.94 -36.13 -24.72
CA ARG A 188 38.28 -35.95 -24.13
C ARG A 188 38.27 -34.93 -22.98
N GLN A 189 37.50 -33.85 -23.08
CA GLN A 189 37.41 -32.86 -22.00
C GLN A 189 36.61 -33.37 -20.80
N PHE A 190 35.52 -34.11 -21.01
CA PHE A 190 34.75 -34.77 -19.94
C PHE A 190 35.58 -35.83 -19.21
N SER A 191 36.32 -36.68 -19.94
CA SER A 191 37.22 -37.67 -19.32
C SER A 191 38.33 -37.00 -18.53
N ARG A 192 38.86 -35.86 -18.99
CA ARG A 192 39.89 -35.11 -18.27
C ARG A 192 39.34 -34.45 -17.01
N ALA A 193 38.12 -33.90 -17.08
CA ALA A 193 37.43 -33.31 -15.93
C ALA A 193 37.07 -34.36 -14.86
N ALA A 194 36.62 -35.55 -15.27
CA ALA A 194 36.37 -36.67 -14.37
C ALA A 194 37.67 -37.12 -13.65
N SER A 195 38.77 -37.30 -14.39
CA SER A 195 40.07 -37.68 -13.81
C SER A 195 40.72 -36.61 -12.94
N GLN A 196 40.28 -35.35 -13.05
CA GLN A 196 40.72 -34.23 -12.20
C GLN A 196 39.77 -33.97 -11.02
N GLY A 197 38.77 -34.84 -10.81
CA GLY A 197 37.79 -34.70 -9.72
C GLY A 197 36.81 -33.54 -9.89
N LEU A 198 36.73 -32.95 -11.09
CA LEU A 198 35.85 -31.82 -11.43
C LEU A 198 34.40 -32.27 -11.73
N LEU A 199 34.15 -33.58 -11.75
CA LEU A 199 32.83 -34.20 -11.91
C LEU A 199 32.61 -35.22 -10.80
N ALA A 200 31.55 -35.08 -10.02
CA ALA A 200 31.17 -36.04 -8.97
C ALA A 200 29.88 -36.78 -9.36
N PRO A 201 29.87 -38.12 -9.45
CA PRO A 201 28.67 -38.87 -9.76
C PRO A 201 27.71 -38.84 -8.56
N LYS A 202 26.44 -38.49 -8.81
CA LYS A 202 25.39 -38.41 -7.77
C LYS A 202 24.80 -39.78 -7.38
N ARG A 203 25.34 -40.88 -7.90
CA ARG A 203 25.03 -42.26 -7.48
C ARG A 203 26.30 -42.94 -6.99
N THR A 204 26.26 -43.44 -5.76
CA THR A 204 27.26 -44.36 -5.21
C THR A 204 27.22 -45.66 -6.01
N LEU A 205 28.24 -45.89 -6.83
CA LEU A 205 28.48 -47.20 -7.43
C LEU A 205 28.94 -48.16 -6.32
N PRO A 206 28.46 -49.41 -6.30
CA PRO A 206 28.98 -50.40 -5.36
C PRO A 206 30.48 -50.58 -5.60
N GLN A 207 31.27 -50.53 -4.52
CA GLN A 207 32.71 -50.74 -4.62
C GLN A 207 32.99 -52.15 -5.16
N PRO A 208 33.92 -52.32 -6.12
CA PRO A 208 34.36 -53.64 -6.54
C PRO A 208 35.06 -54.32 -5.36
N VAL A 209 34.53 -55.48 -4.97
CA VAL A 209 35.21 -56.39 -4.05
C VAL A 209 36.48 -56.87 -4.76
N GLU A 210 37.63 -56.60 -4.14
CA GLU A 210 38.94 -56.99 -4.63
C GLU A 210 39.10 -58.52 -4.49
N ASN A 211 38.59 -59.26 -5.46
CA ASN A 211 38.86 -60.68 -5.59
C ASN A 211 40.09 -60.89 -6.47
N VAL A 212 41.18 -61.25 -5.78
CA VAL A 212 42.44 -61.74 -6.34
C VAL A 212 42.16 -62.85 -7.37
N THR A 213 42.65 -62.66 -8.59
CA THR A 213 42.61 -63.65 -9.67
C THR A 213 43.86 -64.54 -9.60
N GLU A 214 43.67 -65.86 -9.68
CA GLU A 214 44.66 -66.76 -10.29
C GLU A 214 44.19 -67.18 -11.70
N PRO A 215 45.11 -67.43 -12.65
CA PRO A 215 44.81 -67.35 -14.08
C PRO A 215 44.59 -68.73 -14.72
N SER A 216 43.76 -68.79 -15.77
CA SER A 216 44.13 -69.37 -17.09
C SER A 216 42.93 -69.68 -18.00
N GLN A 217 43.14 -69.37 -19.28
CA GLN A 217 42.66 -70.08 -20.50
C GLN A 217 41.34 -69.66 -21.19
N PRO A 218 41.26 -69.86 -22.53
CA PRO A 218 40.85 -68.83 -23.48
C PRO A 218 39.47 -69.04 -24.11
N ALA A 219 38.96 -67.97 -24.71
CA ALA A 219 37.64 -67.84 -25.33
C ALA A 219 37.35 -68.85 -26.46
N PRO A 220 36.08 -69.31 -26.54
CA PRO A 220 35.40 -69.66 -27.79
C PRO A 220 34.31 -68.61 -28.15
N PRO A 221 33.81 -68.65 -29.40
CA PRO A 221 33.26 -67.49 -30.11
C PRO A 221 31.79 -67.16 -29.77
N GLU A 222 31.43 -65.91 -30.05
CA GLU A 222 30.09 -65.33 -29.96
C GLU A 222 28.97 -66.23 -30.52
N PRO A 223 27.86 -66.37 -29.78
CA PRO A 223 26.54 -66.47 -30.37
C PRO A 223 25.91 -65.08 -30.46
N ALA A 224 25.47 -64.73 -31.67
CA ALA A 224 24.62 -63.58 -31.94
C ALA A 224 23.34 -63.63 -31.09
N LEU A 225 23.07 -62.54 -30.39
CA LEU A 225 21.79 -62.21 -29.75
C LEU A 225 21.43 -60.82 -30.30
N GLN A 226 20.61 -60.75 -31.35
CA GLN A 226 19.17 -60.47 -31.24
C GLN A 226 18.91 -59.25 -30.36
N ASP A 227 18.65 -58.12 -31.01
CA ASP A 227 18.15 -56.89 -30.41
C ASP A 227 16.84 -57.16 -29.64
N PRO A 228 16.78 -56.87 -28.34
CA PRO A 228 15.53 -56.69 -27.63
C PRO A 228 15.28 -55.19 -27.42
N GLU A 229 14.21 -54.73 -28.05
CA GLU A 229 13.32 -53.62 -27.65
C GLU A 229 13.87 -52.61 -26.63
N GLU A 230 14.20 -51.42 -27.12
CA GLU A 230 14.33 -50.22 -26.27
C GLU A 230 12.99 -49.90 -25.63
N SER A 231 12.83 -50.36 -24.40
CA SER A 231 11.97 -49.72 -23.40
C SER A 231 12.43 -48.28 -23.23
N ASP A 232 11.67 -47.33 -23.78
CA ASP A 232 11.86 -45.89 -23.60
C ASP A 232 11.57 -45.50 -22.15
N ALA A 233 12.58 -45.70 -21.29
CA ALA A 233 12.61 -45.15 -19.95
C ALA A 233 13.17 -43.72 -20.04
N THR A 234 12.29 -42.75 -20.33
CA THR A 234 12.59 -41.33 -20.14
C THR A 234 12.91 -41.06 -18.67
N LEU A 235 14.20 -41.02 -18.34
CA LEU A 235 14.72 -40.39 -17.14
C LEU A 235 14.51 -38.86 -17.26
N PRO A 236 13.95 -38.18 -16.24
CA PRO A 236 13.85 -36.73 -16.28
C PRO A 236 15.24 -36.11 -16.01
N PHE A 237 15.87 -35.56 -17.05
CA PHE A 237 17.10 -34.77 -16.91
C PHE A 237 16.78 -33.29 -16.73
N ASN A 238 16.39 -32.88 -15.52
CA ASN A 238 16.63 -31.52 -15.06
C ASN A 238 18.01 -31.49 -14.38
N LEU A 239 19.07 -31.36 -15.18
CA LEU A 239 20.43 -31.24 -14.67
C LEU A 239 20.76 -29.76 -14.45
N ASN A 240 20.61 -29.26 -13.22
CA ASN A 240 21.17 -27.96 -12.83
C ASN A 240 22.70 -28.10 -12.73
N ILE A 241 23.40 -27.89 -13.84
CA ILE A 241 24.87 -27.88 -13.87
C ILE A 241 25.35 -26.48 -13.48
N ASN A 242 26.12 -26.41 -12.40
CA ASN A 242 26.92 -25.23 -12.08
C ASN A 242 28.32 -25.42 -12.67
N VAL A 243 28.74 -24.52 -13.56
CA VAL A 243 30.06 -24.55 -14.20
C VAL A 243 30.93 -23.50 -13.54
N GLN A 244 31.92 -23.94 -12.77
CA GLN A 244 32.94 -23.09 -12.17
C GLN A 244 34.30 -23.46 -12.75
N THR A 245 35.15 -22.47 -13.05
CA THR A 245 36.53 -22.76 -13.43
C THR A 245 37.35 -23.13 -12.19
N ALA A 246 38.45 -23.87 -12.36
CA ALA A 246 39.36 -24.18 -11.24
C ALA A 246 39.92 -22.91 -10.59
N VAL A 247 40.02 -21.81 -11.35
CA VAL A 247 40.43 -20.50 -10.84
C VAL A 247 39.31 -19.85 -10.03
N ASP A 248 38.05 -19.93 -10.48
CA ASP A 248 36.91 -19.38 -9.72
C ASP A 248 36.67 -20.14 -8.41
N ARG A 249 36.82 -21.47 -8.42
CA ARG A 249 36.75 -22.30 -7.22
C ARG A 249 37.88 -21.94 -6.25
N ASP A 250 39.13 -21.93 -6.72
CA ASP A 250 40.27 -21.72 -5.84
C ASP A 250 40.37 -20.25 -5.38
N PHE A 251 39.86 -19.29 -6.15
CA PHE A 251 39.75 -17.88 -5.77
C PHE A 251 38.65 -17.65 -4.72
N LEU A 252 37.46 -18.25 -4.89
CA LEU A 252 36.40 -18.22 -3.88
C LEU A 252 36.81 -18.96 -2.61
N SER A 253 37.42 -20.15 -2.73
CA SER A 253 37.96 -20.91 -1.60
C SER A 253 39.12 -20.18 -0.91
N ALA A 254 39.94 -19.40 -1.61
CA ALA A 254 41.00 -18.58 -1.00
C ALA A 254 40.45 -17.32 -0.33
N LEU A 255 39.38 -16.72 -0.87
CA LEU A 255 38.63 -15.64 -0.22
C LEU A 255 37.89 -16.15 1.03
N GLU A 256 37.25 -17.31 0.94
CA GLU A 256 36.57 -17.98 2.06
C GLU A 256 37.58 -18.48 3.09
N ALA A 257 38.72 -19.04 2.70
CA ALA A 257 39.77 -19.48 3.64
C ALA A 257 40.48 -18.31 4.34
N GLY A 258 40.51 -17.12 3.72
CA GLY A 258 40.99 -15.89 4.32
C GLY A 258 40.05 -15.28 5.35
N ASP A 259 38.74 -15.57 5.26
CA ASP A 259 37.68 -15.01 6.12
C ASP A 259 37.17 -16.01 7.19
N GLN A 260 37.27 -17.31 6.92
CA GLN A 260 36.79 -18.37 7.81
C GLN A 260 37.68 -18.63 9.04
N THR A 261 38.91 -18.14 9.07
CA THR A 261 39.76 -18.29 10.26
C THR A 261 39.43 -17.27 11.37
N GLY A 262 38.58 -16.28 11.11
CA GLY A 262 38.08 -15.30 12.09
C GLY A 262 36.58 -15.36 12.41
N LEU A 263 35.74 -15.89 11.51
CA LEU A 263 34.26 -15.85 11.64
C LEU A 263 33.61 -17.19 12.05
N ALA A 264 34.27 -18.34 11.84
CA ALA A 264 33.67 -19.66 12.10
C ALA A 264 33.41 -19.98 13.59
N GLY A 265 33.86 -19.12 14.53
CA GLY A 265 33.55 -19.22 15.96
C GLY A 265 32.42 -18.30 16.44
N ARG A 266 31.80 -17.51 15.56
CA ARG A 266 30.74 -16.55 15.92
C ARG A 266 29.33 -16.98 15.51
N CYS A 267 29.20 -17.71 14.41
CA CYS A 267 27.89 -18.14 13.90
C CYS A 267 27.44 -19.47 14.52
N LEU A 268 26.16 -19.57 14.86
CA LEU A 268 25.54 -20.77 15.40
C LEU A 268 25.53 -21.90 14.36
N ASP A 269 25.61 -23.13 14.85
CA ASP A 269 25.49 -24.32 14.00
C ASP A 269 24.10 -24.37 13.36
N ALA A 270 24.06 -24.50 12.03
CA ALA A 270 22.84 -24.55 11.24
C ALA A 270 21.89 -25.68 11.71
N GLU A 271 22.41 -26.82 12.19
CA GLU A 271 21.57 -27.94 12.65
C GLU A 271 20.68 -27.55 13.85
N LEU A 272 21.16 -26.63 14.70
CA LEU A 272 20.45 -26.15 15.89
C LEU A 272 19.37 -25.10 15.60
N ILE A 273 19.34 -24.56 14.38
CA ILE A 273 18.45 -23.45 13.99
C ILE A 273 17.71 -23.67 12.65
N ASP A 274 17.88 -24.84 12.02
CA ASP A 274 17.21 -25.21 10.77
C ASP A 274 15.80 -25.78 11.01
N VAL A 275 14.91 -24.90 11.48
CA VAL A 275 13.51 -25.25 11.80
C VAL A 275 12.78 -25.88 10.61
N ALA A 276 13.13 -25.51 9.37
CA ALA A 276 12.46 -26.00 8.17
C ALA A 276 12.52 -27.54 8.02
N ASN A 277 13.60 -28.15 8.53
CA ASN A 277 13.89 -29.58 8.38
C ASN A 277 13.59 -30.41 9.65
N TRP A 278 13.00 -29.82 10.68
CA TRP A 278 12.70 -30.53 11.95
C TRP A 278 11.42 -31.37 11.92
N GLY A 279 10.53 -31.12 10.96
CA GLY A 279 9.29 -31.86 10.79
C GLY A 279 9.17 -32.51 9.42
N SER A 280 8.13 -33.32 9.27
CA SER A 280 7.74 -33.93 8.00
C SER A 280 6.32 -33.50 7.60
N GLY A 281 5.91 -33.84 6.38
CA GLY A 281 4.53 -33.63 5.90
C GLY A 281 3.48 -34.55 6.54
N ALA A 282 3.86 -35.40 7.51
CA ALA A 282 2.91 -36.24 8.23
C ALA A 282 2.03 -35.42 9.20
N PRO A 283 0.85 -35.92 9.61
CA PRO A 283 0.02 -35.22 10.58
C PRO A 283 0.71 -34.97 11.93
N PHE A 284 0.29 -33.89 12.61
CA PHE A 284 0.86 -33.46 13.89
C PHE A 284 0.90 -34.57 14.95
N TRP A 285 -0.21 -35.30 15.12
CA TRP A 285 -0.34 -36.33 16.16
C TRP A 285 0.59 -37.53 15.94
N ASP A 286 0.85 -37.88 14.67
CA ASP A 286 1.71 -39.02 14.31
C ASP A 286 3.19 -38.77 14.65
N GLN A 287 3.62 -37.51 14.54
CA GLN A 287 5.02 -37.13 14.82
C GLN A 287 5.28 -36.93 16.32
N ILE A 288 4.30 -36.37 17.05
CA ILE A 288 4.46 -36.01 18.47
C ILE A 288 4.25 -37.22 19.40
N GLY A 289 3.30 -38.11 19.08
CA GLY A 289 2.91 -39.24 19.93
C GLY A 289 4.09 -40.14 20.36
N PRO A 290 4.93 -40.61 19.42
CA PRO A 290 6.09 -41.46 19.75
C PRO A 290 7.13 -40.78 20.65
N LEU A 291 7.33 -39.46 20.50
CA LEU A 291 8.30 -38.71 21.28
C LEU A 291 7.80 -38.42 22.69
N ARG A 292 6.51 -38.11 22.86
CA ARG A 292 5.89 -37.96 24.18
C ARG A 292 6.01 -39.24 25.01
N GLY A 293 5.81 -40.40 24.39
CA GLY A 293 5.94 -41.70 25.06
C GLY A 293 7.37 -42.09 25.45
N ARG A 294 8.39 -41.37 24.95
CA ARG A 294 9.82 -41.65 25.20
C ARG A 294 10.53 -40.53 25.96
N MET A 295 9.79 -39.54 26.47
CA MET A 295 10.37 -38.42 27.23
C MET A 295 11.10 -38.87 28.50
N THR A 296 10.63 -39.97 29.10
CA THR A 296 11.26 -40.60 30.26
C THR A 296 11.76 -41.99 29.86
N SER A 297 12.99 -42.29 30.30
CA SER A 297 13.55 -43.63 30.26
C SER A 297 12.97 -44.53 31.35
N GLU A 298 13.31 -45.82 31.33
CA GLU A 298 12.87 -46.85 32.28
C GLU A 298 13.21 -46.60 33.76
N PHE A 299 14.02 -45.57 34.06
CA PHE A 299 14.43 -45.18 35.42
C PHE A 299 13.96 -43.76 35.80
N ASP A 300 12.87 -43.25 35.20
CA ASP A 300 12.34 -41.90 35.42
C ASP A 300 13.36 -40.77 35.13
N ARG A 301 14.38 -41.05 34.31
CA ARG A 301 15.32 -40.03 33.83
C ARG A 301 14.84 -39.46 32.51
N ILE A 302 14.91 -38.14 32.38
CA ILE A 302 14.60 -37.41 31.16
C ILE A 302 15.55 -37.88 30.04
N ASP A 303 14.98 -38.30 28.91
CA ASP A 303 15.76 -38.52 27.69
C ASP A 303 15.93 -37.21 26.93
N GLU A 304 17.11 -36.61 27.06
CA GLU A 304 17.45 -35.32 26.46
C GLU A 304 17.28 -35.32 24.92
N GLN A 305 17.51 -36.46 24.26
CA GLN A 305 17.34 -36.55 22.81
C GLN A 305 15.87 -36.50 22.40
N SER A 306 15.00 -37.26 23.07
CA SER A 306 13.55 -37.22 22.82
C SER A 306 12.95 -35.86 23.18
N VAL A 307 13.38 -35.25 24.30
CA VAL A 307 12.96 -33.89 24.69
C VAL A 307 13.40 -32.86 23.65
N GLY A 308 14.66 -32.91 23.20
CA GLY A 308 15.17 -31.99 22.19
C GLY A 308 14.40 -32.09 20.87
N LYS A 309 14.16 -33.32 20.37
CA LYS A 309 13.36 -33.54 19.14
C LYS A 309 11.91 -33.12 19.29
N LEU A 310 11.33 -33.31 20.48
CA LEU A 310 9.97 -32.88 20.77
C LEU A 310 9.86 -31.35 20.77
N ALA A 311 10.83 -30.64 21.36
CA ALA A 311 10.90 -29.18 21.30
C ALA A 311 11.04 -28.69 19.85
N GLN A 312 11.92 -29.32 19.05
CA GLN A 312 12.08 -29.02 17.62
C GLN A 312 10.77 -29.18 16.85
N LEU A 313 10.00 -30.25 17.08
CA LEU A 313 8.71 -30.43 16.42
C LEU A 313 7.67 -29.40 16.83
N TYR A 314 7.59 -29.02 18.10
CA TYR A 314 6.70 -27.93 18.52
C TYR A 314 7.07 -26.61 17.82
N LEU A 315 8.36 -26.28 17.73
CA LEU A 315 8.84 -25.12 16.98
C LEU A 315 8.51 -25.21 15.49
N TYR A 316 8.69 -26.40 14.88
CA TYR A 316 8.29 -26.64 13.49
C TYR A 316 6.82 -26.32 13.25
N PHE A 317 5.93 -26.69 14.16
CA PHE A 317 4.49 -26.41 14.05
C PHE A 317 4.06 -25.02 14.55
N GLY A 318 4.99 -24.20 15.06
CA GLY A 318 4.70 -22.84 15.56
C GLY A 318 4.19 -22.78 17.00
N PHE A 319 4.29 -23.88 17.77
CA PHE A 319 3.87 -23.96 19.18
C PHE A 319 4.99 -23.47 20.11
N GLY A 320 5.13 -22.15 20.23
CA GLY A 320 6.20 -21.50 20.98
C GLY A 320 6.19 -21.82 22.48
N VAL A 321 5.04 -21.65 23.15
CA VAL A 321 4.91 -21.90 24.60
C VAL A 321 5.21 -23.36 24.95
N GLU A 322 4.70 -24.30 24.17
CA GLU A 322 4.92 -25.74 24.34
C GLU A 322 6.39 -26.09 24.12
N ALA A 323 7.01 -25.55 23.06
CA ALA A 323 8.42 -25.73 22.81
C ALA A 323 9.28 -25.21 23.97
N GLY A 324 8.97 -24.02 24.50
CA GLY A 324 9.66 -23.44 25.65
C GLY A 324 9.55 -24.31 26.90
N ASN A 325 8.34 -24.82 27.18
CA ASN A 325 8.11 -25.72 28.32
C ASN A 325 8.90 -27.02 28.19
N ILE A 326 8.96 -27.62 27.00
CA ILE A 326 9.75 -28.84 26.77
C ILE A 326 11.25 -28.55 26.82
N ALA A 327 11.71 -27.44 26.23
CA ALA A 327 13.09 -27.02 26.30
C ALA A 327 13.56 -26.75 27.73
N SER A 328 12.65 -26.37 28.65
CA SER A 328 12.97 -26.18 30.07
C SER A 328 13.49 -27.45 30.77
N LEU A 329 13.12 -28.63 30.26
CA LEU A 329 13.53 -29.95 30.77
C LEU A 329 14.96 -30.34 30.36
N LEU A 330 15.58 -29.61 29.43
CA LEU A 330 16.97 -29.82 29.06
C LEU A 330 17.93 -29.32 30.17
N PRO A 331 19.16 -29.85 30.23
CA PRO A 331 20.15 -29.44 31.23
C PRO A 331 20.40 -27.93 31.24
N ASP A 332 20.51 -27.37 32.43
CA ASP A 332 20.89 -25.97 32.61
C ASP A 332 22.28 -25.70 32.02
N GLY A 333 22.39 -24.59 31.29
CA GLY A 333 23.62 -24.21 30.58
C GLY A 333 23.80 -24.85 29.20
N SER A 334 22.98 -25.82 28.80
CA SER A 334 23.03 -26.38 27.44
C SER A 334 22.71 -25.33 26.37
N GLU A 335 23.47 -25.34 25.27
CA GLU A 335 23.27 -24.44 24.14
C GLU A 335 21.89 -24.64 23.50
N ARG A 336 21.46 -25.91 23.36
CA ARG A 336 20.12 -26.29 22.89
C ARG A 336 19.00 -25.63 23.68
N LYS A 337 19.09 -25.63 25.02
CA LYS A 337 18.10 -24.98 25.88
C LYS A 337 18.00 -23.49 25.59
N LYS A 338 19.14 -22.79 25.47
CA LYS A 338 19.17 -21.36 25.17
C LYS A 338 18.56 -21.04 23.80
N ILE A 339 18.97 -21.77 22.75
CA ILE A 339 18.48 -21.57 21.38
C ILE A 339 17.00 -21.88 21.28
N TYR A 340 16.54 -23.04 21.77
CA TYR A 340 15.13 -23.43 21.65
C TYR A 340 14.21 -22.53 22.47
N THR A 341 14.67 -22.03 23.61
CA THR A 341 13.91 -21.02 24.39
C THR A 341 13.79 -19.71 23.62
N ALA A 342 14.86 -19.26 22.94
CA ALA A 342 14.83 -18.05 22.13
C ALA A 342 13.90 -18.20 20.91
N LEU A 343 13.98 -19.32 20.19
CA LEU A 343 13.07 -19.63 19.08
C LEU A 343 11.61 -19.72 19.56
N ALA A 344 11.37 -20.34 20.71
CA ALA A 344 10.03 -20.42 21.32
C ALA A 344 9.45 -19.03 21.62
N GLN A 345 10.27 -18.10 22.14
CA GLN A 345 9.86 -16.72 22.38
C GLN A 345 9.52 -15.98 21.08
N ILE A 346 10.32 -16.15 20.03
CA ILE A 346 10.02 -15.57 18.70
C ILE A 346 8.68 -16.09 18.17
N MET A 347 8.42 -17.40 18.28
CA MET A 347 7.18 -17.98 17.77
C MET A 347 5.93 -17.47 18.50
N ASP A 348 6.01 -17.26 19.81
CA ASP A 348 4.85 -16.86 20.62
C ASP A 348 4.68 -15.34 20.74
N LYS A 349 5.77 -14.63 21.04
CA LYS A 349 5.76 -13.18 21.32
C LYS A 349 6.19 -12.32 20.14
N GLY A 350 6.73 -12.94 19.09
CA GLY A 350 7.26 -12.26 17.92
C GLY A 350 8.73 -11.83 18.04
N SER A 351 9.28 -11.63 19.24
CA SER A 351 10.70 -11.26 19.46
C SER A 351 11.32 -12.03 20.64
N ALA A 352 12.65 -11.97 20.73
CA ALA A 352 13.46 -12.58 21.77
C ALA A 352 14.75 -11.78 21.99
N ASP A 353 14.61 -10.55 22.50
CA ASP A 353 15.72 -9.62 22.69
C ASP A 353 16.74 -10.12 23.73
N GLY A 354 18.02 -9.83 23.52
CA GLY A 354 19.10 -10.21 24.43
C GLY A 354 19.38 -11.72 24.49
N THR A 355 18.92 -12.49 23.50
CA THR A 355 19.19 -13.93 23.41
C THR A 355 20.42 -14.25 22.57
N VAL A 356 20.82 -15.52 22.56
CA VAL A 356 21.94 -16.04 21.75
C VAL A 356 21.77 -15.86 20.25
N LEU A 357 20.56 -15.53 19.78
CA LEU A 357 20.25 -15.29 18.37
C LEU A 357 20.55 -13.85 17.94
N ALA A 358 20.72 -12.90 18.87
CA ALA A 358 20.77 -11.47 18.55
C ALA A 358 22.02 -11.05 17.74
N ASP A 359 23.13 -11.76 17.92
CA ASP A 359 24.44 -11.45 17.30
C ASP A 359 24.72 -12.30 16.05
N GLN A 360 23.69 -12.58 15.24
CA GLN A 360 23.77 -13.49 14.09
C GLN A 360 23.37 -12.80 12.76
N LEU A 361 23.21 -11.47 12.75
CA LEU A 361 22.72 -10.69 11.61
C LEU A 361 23.64 -10.73 10.37
N ASP A 362 24.96 -10.87 10.58
CA ASP A 362 25.99 -10.94 9.54
C ASP A 362 26.26 -12.38 9.07
N CYS A 363 25.78 -13.38 9.82
CA CYS A 363 25.94 -14.80 9.50
C CYS A 363 25.14 -15.24 8.26
N ASP A 364 25.42 -16.45 7.78
CA ASP A 364 24.67 -17.07 6.68
C ASP A 364 23.30 -17.61 7.13
N ALA A 365 22.54 -18.17 6.18
CA ALA A 365 21.24 -18.76 6.46
C ALA A 365 21.39 -20.06 7.27
N PRO A 366 20.53 -20.32 8.28
CA PRO A 366 19.36 -19.54 8.68
C PRO A 366 19.61 -18.51 9.81
N GLY A 367 20.85 -18.36 10.29
CA GLY A 367 21.22 -17.51 11.44
C GLY A 367 20.74 -16.07 11.31
N ALA A 368 21.02 -15.41 10.18
CA ALA A 368 20.62 -14.02 9.96
C ALA A 368 19.10 -13.78 10.06
N MET A 369 18.28 -14.74 9.63
CA MET A 369 16.82 -14.62 9.71
C MET A 369 16.34 -14.68 11.15
N TRP A 370 16.81 -15.66 11.93
CA TRP A 370 16.44 -15.79 13.34
C TRP A 370 16.95 -14.63 14.17
N SER A 371 18.10 -14.07 13.81
CA SER A 371 18.61 -12.82 14.38
C SER A 371 17.68 -11.63 14.10
N ALA A 372 17.29 -11.46 12.84
CA ALA A 372 16.35 -10.40 12.47
C ALA A 372 14.99 -10.54 13.16
N LEU A 373 14.58 -11.78 13.45
CA LEU A 373 13.37 -12.09 14.20
C LEU A 373 13.53 -11.98 15.72
N SER A 374 14.76 -12.04 16.27
CA SER A 374 14.96 -11.92 17.71
C SER A 374 14.84 -10.47 18.19
N HIS A 375 15.22 -9.50 17.34
CA HIS A 375 15.11 -8.08 17.68
C HIS A 375 13.67 -7.58 17.55
N GLU A 376 13.18 -6.81 18.51
CA GLU A 376 11.94 -6.02 18.33
C GLU A 376 12.14 -4.95 17.25
N HIS A 377 13.28 -4.25 17.32
CA HIS A 377 13.72 -3.24 16.35
C HIS A 377 15.15 -3.58 15.88
N LEU A 378 15.33 -3.73 14.56
CA LEU A 378 16.64 -4.04 13.99
C LEU A 378 17.65 -2.90 14.24
N PRO A 379 18.90 -3.22 14.66
CA PRO A 379 19.96 -2.22 14.80
C PRO A 379 20.33 -1.63 13.44
N THR A 380 20.62 -0.33 13.42
CA THR A 380 20.93 0.42 12.18
C THR A 380 22.42 0.48 11.86
N ASP A 381 23.28 0.15 12.82
CA ASP A 381 24.74 0.24 12.76
C ASP A 381 25.43 -1.11 12.48
N VAL A 382 24.66 -2.19 12.36
CA VAL A 382 25.18 -3.55 12.14
C VAL A 382 25.02 -3.95 10.68
N GLN A 383 26.01 -4.67 10.14
CA GLN A 383 25.91 -5.26 8.80
C GLN A 383 24.90 -6.41 8.81
N VAL A 384 23.88 -6.32 7.95
CA VAL A 384 22.82 -7.32 7.84
C VAL A 384 22.97 -8.13 6.55
N ASN A 385 23.07 -9.45 6.66
CA ASN A 385 23.07 -10.36 5.52
C ASN A 385 21.66 -10.55 4.95
N ASN A 386 21.21 -9.53 4.24
CA ASN A 386 19.89 -9.45 3.64
C ASN A 386 19.52 -10.63 2.72
N ASN A 387 20.51 -11.17 1.99
CA ASN A 387 20.29 -12.31 1.10
C ASN A 387 20.06 -13.60 1.89
N ALA A 388 20.80 -13.81 2.99
CA ALA A 388 20.60 -14.95 3.87
C ALA A 388 19.20 -14.94 4.50
N ILE A 389 18.68 -13.77 4.91
CA ILE A 389 17.33 -13.63 5.48
C ILE A 389 16.26 -14.13 4.48
N VAL A 390 16.28 -13.62 3.25
CA VAL A 390 15.28 -13.98 2.23
C VAL A 390 15.39 -15.45 1.82
N ARG A 391 16.61 -16.00 1.71
CA ARG A 391 16.84 -17.43 1.42
C ARG A 391 16.29 -18.32 2.52
N ALA A 392 16.62 -18.04 3.78
CA ALA A 392 16.15 -18.80 4.93
C ALA A 392 14.62 -18.78 5.02
N PHE A 393 14.01 -17.60 4.84
CA PHE A 393 12.56 -17.44 4.88
C PHE A 393 11.86 -18.23 3.75
N SER A 394 12.44 -18.24 2.55
CA SER A 394 11.89 -18.99 1.40
C SER A 394 11.84 -20.50 1.65
N GLY A 395 12.75 -21.03 2.48
CA GLY A 395 12.79 -22.45 2.87
C GLY A 395 11.77 -22.84 3.93
N LEU A 396 11.08 -21.88 4.57
CA LEU A 396 10.14 -22.19 5.64
C LEU A 396 8.84 -22.85 5.11
N PRO A 397 8.27 -23.79 5.89
CA PRO A 397 6.93 -24.32 5.64
C PRO A 397 5.86 -23.22 5.53
N PRO A 398 4.76 -23.45 4.78
CA PRO A 398 3.72 -22.42 4.55
C PRO A 398 3.12 -21.83 5.83
N HIS A 399 2.88 -22.64 6.87
CA HIS A 399 2.32 -22.16 8.14
C HIS A 399 3.27 -21.24 8.90
N LEU A 400 4.58 -21.53 8.89
CA LEU A 400 5.59 -20.64 9.48
C LEU A 400 5.78 -19.37 8.66
N ARG A 401 5.72 -19.45 7.32
CA ARG A 401 5.73 -18.25 6.46
C ARG A 401 4.54 -17.35 6.76
N LYS A 402 3.34 -17.93 6.88
CA LYS A 402 2.12 -17.20 7.24
C LYS A 402 2.24 -16.46 8.58
N HIS A 403 2.86 -17.09 9.57
CA HIS A 403 3.03 -16.54 10.92
C HIS A 403 4.15 -15.50 11.01
N LEU A 404 5.36 -15.87 10.58
CA LEU A 404 6.57 -15.05 10.76
C LEU A 404 6.78 -14.01 9.65
N GLY A 405 6.16 -14.20 8.48
CA GLY A 405 6.32 -13.33 7.32
C GLY A 405 5.93 -11.88 7.57
N PRO A 406 4.74 -11.58 8.12
CA PRO A 406 4.36 -10.21 8.48
C PRO A 406 5.34 -9.56 9.46
N ILE A 407 5.74 -10.28 10.51
CA ILE A 407 6.64 -9.78 11.56
C ILE A 407 8.00 -9.41 10.96
N LEU A 408 8.59 -10.33 10.19
CA LEU A 408 9.89 -10.11 9.55
C LEU A 408 9.83 -8.97 8.51
N SER A 409 8.75 -8.91 7.72
CA SER A 409 8.56 -7.86 6.72
C SER A 409 8.42 -6.49 7.36
N ALA A 410 7.67 -6.37 8.45
CA ALA A 410 7.48 -5.12 9.18
C ALA A 410 8.80 -4.60 9.75
N ARG A 411 9.61 -5.48 10.37
CA ARG A 411 10.92 -5.11 10.93
C ARG A 411 11.91 -4.66 9.87
N LEU A 412 11.99 -5.39 8.77
CA LEU A 412 12.85 -4.99 7.65
C LEU A 412 12.41 -3.65 7.08
N LEU A 413 11.10 -3.40 7.00
CA LEU A 413 10.57 -2.12 6.53
C LEU A 413 10.92 -0.97 7.48
N SER A 414 10.73 -1.14 8.80
CA SER A 414 11.06 -0.11 9.79
C SER A 414 12.56 0.19 9.87
N ALA A 415 13.41 -0.78 9.51
CA ALA A 415 14.86 -0.63 9.43
C ALA A 415 15.37 -0.02 8.10
N GLY A 416 14.47 0.32 7.17
CA GLY A 416 14.83 0.86 5.86
C GLY A 416 15.24 -0.19 4.82
N HIS A 417 15.07 -1.48 5.10
CA HIS A 417 15.30 -2.60 4.18
C HIS A 417 14.03 -2.91 3.34
N ALA A 418 13.45 -1.88 2.72
CA ALA A 418 12.19 -1.98 1.96
C ALA A 418 12.24 -3.02 0.82
N ARG A 419 13.38 -3.19 0.14
CA ARG A 419 13.56 -4.20 -0.92
C ARG A 419 13.40 -5.62 -0.40
N GLN A 420 13.95 -5.91 0.78
CA GLN A 420 13.89 -7.22 1.41
C GLN A 420 12.50 -7.48 1.97
N SER A 421 11.87 -6.48 2.61
CA SER A 421 10.47 -6.55 3.04
C SER A 421 9.55 -6.89 1.86
N SER A 422 9.68 -6.18 0.74
CA SER A 422 8.94 -6.47 -0.50
C SER A 422 9.22 -7.87 -1.06
N ALA A 423 10.46 -8.38 -0.96
CA ALA A 423 10.78 -9.75 -1.38
C ALA A 423 10.05 -10.80 -0.54
N ILE A 424 9.96 -10.62 0.78
CA ILE A 424 9.23 -11.51 1.68
C ILE A 424 7.73 -11.45 1.41
N LEU A 425 7.16 -10.26 1.25
CA LEU A 425 5.75 -10.09 0.91
C LEU A 425 5.39 -10.75 -0.43
N ARG A 426 6.27 -10.69 -1.44
CA ARG A 426 6.09 -11.44 -2.69
C ARG A 426 6.15 -12.95 -2.51
N ILE A 427 6.93 -13.46 -1.55
CA ILE A 427 6.95 -14.90 -1.22
C ILE A 427 5.62 -15.33 -0.58
N LEU A 428 5.03 -14.47 0.26
CA LEU A 428 3.69 -14.69 0.83
C LEU A 428 2.59 -14.63 -0.23
N ASP A 429 2.68 -13.68 -1.16
CA ASP A 429 1.63 -13.50 -2.18
C ASP A 429 1.51 -14.69 -3.16
N ARG A 430 2.57 -15.50 -3.29
CA ARG A 430 2.55 -16.71 -4.14
C ARG A 430 1.58 -17.79 -3.67
N VAL A 431 1.20 -17.80 -2.39
CA VAL A 431 0.26 -18.77 -1.82
C VAL A 431 -0.82 -18.00 -1.09
N ASP A 432 -2.03 -17.95 -1.65
CA ASP A 432 -3.17 -17.18 -1.13
C ASP A 432 -3.37 -17.33 0.38
N GLU A 433 -3.20 -18.54 0.92
CA GLU A 433 -3.41 -18.84 2.35
C GLU A 433 -2.38 -18.19 3.29
N THR A 434 -1.24 -17.75 2.76
CA THR A 434 -0.15 -17.12 3.52
C THR A 434 -0.23 -15.60 3.56
N MET A 435 -1.06 -14.98 2.70
CA MET A 435 -1.31 -13.54 2.71
C MET A 435 -2.38 -13.20 3.75
N THR A 436 -1.96 -12.87 4.97
CA THR A 436 -2.83 -12.53 6.10
C THR A 436 -3.17 -11.03 6.14
N PRO A 437 -4.19 -10.60 6.93
CA PRO A 437 -4.42 -9.19 7.21
C PRO A 437 -3.18 -8.48 7.77
N ALA A 438 -2.38 -9.16 8.60
CA ALA A 438 -1.11 -8.63 9.09
C ALA A 438 -0.09 -8.42 7.95
N ALA A 439 0.01 -9.35 6.99
CA ALA A 439 0.87 -9.15 5.81
C ALA A 439 0.38 -7.96 4.97
N LYS A 440 -0.94 -7.83 4.78
CA LYS A 440 -1.55 -6.72 4.05
C LYS A 440 -1.35 -5.36 4.74
N MET A 441 -1.30 -5.31 6.07
CA MET A 441 -0.90 -4.11 6.81
C MET A 441 0.51 -3.67 6.40
N VAL A 442 1.47 -4.60 6.34
CA VAL A 442 2.85 -4.26 5.94
C VAL A 442 2.92 -3.83 4.47
N VAL A 443 2.08 -4.40 3.60
CA VAL A 443 1.94 -3.92 2.21
C VAL A 443 1.48 -2.47 2.17
N ALA A 444 0.47 -2.09 2.97
CA ALA A 444 0.00 -0.71 3.05
C ALA A 444 1.09 0.25 3.57
N ASP A 445 1.90 -0.20 4.53
CA ASP A 445 3.01 0.60 5.06
C ASP A 445 4.10 0.83 4.02
N LEU A 446 4.45 -0.21 3.26
CA LEU A 446 5.40 -0.11 2.15
C LEU A 446 4.90 0.86 1.08
N GLN A 447 3.61 0.79 0.72
CA GLN A 447 2.97 1.68 -0.25
C GLN A 447 2.98 3.13 0.23
N THR A 448 2.65 3.36 1.51
CA THR A 448 2.73 4.68 2.14
C THR A 448 4.15 5.26 2.08
N GLN A 449 5.18 4.46 2.41
CA GLN A 449 6.58 4.90 2.32
C GLN A 449 7.02 5.23 0.88
N ASN A 450 6.46 4.53 -0.11
CA ASN A 450 6.73 4.78 -1.53
C ASN A 450 5.93 5.98 -2.09
N GLY A 451 5.03 6.58 -1.31
CA GLY A 451 4.13 7.64 -1.76
C GLY A 451 2.93 7.15 -2.59
N GLU A 452 2.68 5.84 -2.62
CA GLU A 452 1.56 5.19 -3.33
C GLU A 452 0.30 5.20 -2.46
N LEU A 453 -0.19 6.40 -2.09
CA LEU A 453 -1.23 6.57 -1.07
C LEU A 453 -2.55 5.87 -1.45
N GLU A 454 -3.01 5.98 -2.70
CA GLU A 454 -4.25 5.33 -3.14
C GLU A 454 -4.16 3.79 -3.07
N ALA A 455 -3.00 3.23 -3.38
CA ALA A 455 -2.78 1.80 -3.29
C ALA A 455 -2.71 1.34 -1.82
N ALA A 456 -2.10 2.15 -0.94
CA ALA A 456 -2.08 1.91 0.49
C ALA A 456 -3.50 1.86 1.07
N GLU A 457 -4.39 2.76 0.64
CA GLU A 457 -5.78 2.76 1.09
C GLU A 457 -6.57 1.52 0.69
N GLU A 458 -6.39 1.03 -0.53
CA GLU A 458 -7.05 -0.20 -0.96
C GLU A 458 -6.54 -1.40 -0.14
N SER A 459 -5.23 -1.44 0.16
CA SER A 459 -4.66 -2.44 1.06
C SER A 459 -5.23 -2.34 2.48
N LEU A 460 -5.34 -1.14 3.04
CA LEU A 460 -5.94 -0.92 4.38
C LEU A 460 -7.41 -1.33 4.40
N LYS A 461 -8.18 -1.02 3.35
CA LYS A 461 -9.57 -1.40 3.24
C LYS A 461 -9.75 -2.92 3.31
N ILE A 462 -8.89 -3.69 2.66
CA ILE A 462 -8.90 -5.16 2.75
C ILE A 462 -8.68 -5.62 4.21
N VAL A 463 -7.77 -4.97 4.95
CA VAL A 463 -7.51 -5.29 6.36
C VAL A 463 -8.71 -4.93 7.24
N VAL A 464 -9.36 -3.79 6.98
CA VAL A 464 -10.57 -3.38 7.70
C VAL A 464 -11.73 -4.35 7.45
N GLU A 465 -11.97 -4.74 6.19
CA GLU A 465 -13.04 -5.67 5.80
C GLU A 465 -12.84 -7.09 6.36
N ALA A 466 -11.60 -7.48 6.66
CA ALA A 466 -11.27 -8.78 7.23
C ALA A 466 -11.76 -8.98 8.67
N ASN A 467 -12.09 -7.91 9.42
CA ASN A 467 -12.48 -7.95 10.84
C ASN A 467 -11.52 -8.81 11.71
N SER A 468 -10.23 -8.54 11.59
CA SER A 468 -9.14 -9.22 12.29
C SER A 468 -8.56 -8.37 13.42
N GLU A 469 -7.62 -8.91 14.20
CA GLU A 469 -6.87 -8.16 15.22
C GLU A 469 -6.14 -6.92 14.67
N MET A 470 -5.85 -6.89 13.36
CA MET A 470 -5.21 -5.75 12.69
C MET A 470 -6.20 -4.67 12.23
N SER A 471 -7.50 -4.96 12.22
CA SER A 471 -8.52 -4.04 11.72
C SER A 471 -8.62 -2.73 12.51
N PRO A 472 -8.54 -2.69 13.85
CA PRO A 472 -8.59 -1.43 14.59
C PRO A 472 -7.43 -0.48 14.23
N GLU A 473 -6.22 -1.02 14.13
CA GLU A 473 -5.06 -0.21 13.70
C GLU A 473 -5.20 0.25 12.25
N ALA A 474 -5.76 -0.58 11.37
CA ALA A 474 -5.99 -0.22 9.97
C ALA A 474 -7.00 0.92 9.84
N VAL A 475 -8.04 0.95 10.69
CA VAL A 475 -9.01 2.05 10.74
C VAL A 475 -8.33 3.37 11.12
N VAL A 476 -7.46 3.36 12.14
CA VAL A 476 -6.69 4.56 12.53
C VAL A 476 -5.87 5.07 11.34
N ARG A 477 -5.07 4.19 10.72
CA ARG A 477 -4.21 4.57 9.58
C ARG A 477 -5.02 5.08 8.39
N GLN A 478 -6.17 4.48 8.11
CA GLN A 478 -7.03 4.90 7.01
C GLN A 478 -7.64 6.28 7.28
N ILE A 479 -8.09 6.55 8.51
CA ILE A 479 -8.60 7.87 8.90
C ILE A 479 -7.48 8.92 8.81
N ASP A 480 -6.33 8.67 9.41
CA ASP A 480 -5.20 9.61 9.40
C ASP A 480 -4.77 9.93 7.96
N SER A 481 -4.65 8.92 7.09
CA SER A 481 -4.29 9.11 5.66
C SER A 481 -5.33 9.94 4.88
N GLN A 482 -6.63 9.69 5.10
CA GLN A 482 -7.68 10.50 4.50
C GLN A 482 -7.63 11.96 4.96
N MET A 483 -7.33 12.15 6.23
CA MET A 483 -7.26 13.46 6.87
C MET A 483 -6.09 14.31 6.38
N GLU A 484 -4.93 13.70 6.21
CA GLU A 484 -3.72 14.35 5.67
C GLU A 484 -3.93 14.85 4.24
N ARG A 485 -4.72 14.15 3.43
CA ARG A 485 -5.03 14.53 2.04
C ARG A 485 -6.16 15.56 1.92
N GLY A 486 -6.75 15.99 3.04
CA GLY A 486 -7.95 16.84 3.04
C GLY A 486 -9.17 16.16 2.44
N GLY A 487 -9.18 14.83 2.38
CA GLY A 487 -10.29 14.04 1.89
C GLY A 487 -11.45 13.96 2.88
N GLN A 488 -12.62 13.50 2.40
CA GLN A 488 -13.75 13.20 3.26
C GLN A 488 -13.60 11.79 3.83
N VAL A 489 -13.76 11.66 5.15
CA VAL A 489 -13.79 10.36 5.81
C VAL A 489 -15.20 9.76 5.64
N PRO A 490 -15.36 8.52 5.16
CA PRO A 490 -16.67 7.89 5.09
C PRO A 490 -17.30 7.76 6.47
N ALA A 491 -18.57 8.14 6.63
CA ALA A 491 -19.28 8.06 7.91
C ALA A 491 -19.25 6.65 8.54
N LYS A 492 -19.27 5.60 7.71
CA LYS A 492 -19.14 4.21 8.17
C LYS A 492 -17.78 3.93 8.84
N LEU A 493 -16.70 4.54 8.35
CA LEU A 493 -15.36 4.38 8.93
C LEU A 493 -15.27 5.11 10.28
N ALA A 494 -15.88 6.31 10.38
CA ALA A 494 -16.00 7.02 11.65
C ALA A 494 -16.78 6.21 12.70
N GLN A 495 -17.90 5.59 12.31
CA GLN A 495 -18.68 4.70 13.19
C GLN A 495 -17.87 3.46 13.63
N LEU A 496 -17.10 2.87 12.71
CA LEU A 496 -16.26 1.73 13.04
C LEU A 496 -15.15 2.10 14.03
N ALA A 497 -14.54 3.28 13.88
CA ALA A 497 -13.57 3.80 14.85
C ALA A 497 -14.20 3.98 16.25
N SER A 498 -15.45 4.46 16.32
CA SER A 498 -16.21 4.56 17.58
C SER A 498 -16.42 3.19 18.24
N ALA A 499 -16.84 2.19 17.46
CA ALA A 499 -17.06 0.84 17.97
C ALA A 499 -15.77 0.23 18.53
N TYR A 500 -14.65 0.35 17.81
CA TYR A 500 -13.36 -0.13 18.29
C TYR A 500 -12.82 0.68 19.47
N ALA A 501 -13.05 2.00 19.51
CA ALA A 501 -12.68 2.81 20.67
C ALA A 501 -13.37 2.32 21.95
N TYR A 502 -14.65 1.94 21.87
CA TYR A 502 -15.39 1.36 22.98
C TYR A 502 -14.87 -0.03 23.38
N GLU A 503 -14.59 -0.90 22.40
CA GLU A 503 -14.06 -2.25 22.66
C GLU A 503 -12.67 -2.22 23.32
N TYR A 504 -11.79 -1.32 22.87
CA TYR A 504 -10.42 -1.17 23.35
C TYR A 504 -10.28 -0.10 24.44
N ALA A 505 -11.37 0.24 25.13
CA ALA A 505 -11.40 1.25 26.19
C ALA A 505 -10.34 0.96 27.27
N GLY A 506 -9.66 2.02 27.73
CA GLY A 506 -8.57 1.93 28.72
C GLY A 506 -7.22 1.45 28.17
N SER A 507 -7.12 1.12 26.87
CA SER A 507 -5.83 0.81 26.22
C SER A 507 -5.27 2.01 25.44
N PRO A 508 -3.95 2.05 25.17
CA PRO A 508 -3.35 3.06 24.29
C PRO A 508 -3.94 3.06 22.88
N LEU A 509 -4.33 1.89 22.37
CA LEU A 509 -4.98 1.75 21.07
C LEU A 509 -6.39 2.37 21.08
N GLY A 510 -7.15 2.14 22.15
CA GLY A 510 -8.47 2.76 22.36
C GLY A 510 -8.40 4.29 22.36
N GLN A 511 -7.38 4.87 23.00
CA GLN A 511 -7.16 6.33 22.96
C GLN A 511 -6.87 6.84 21.54
N LYS A 512 -6.04 6.13 20.78
CA LYS A 512 -5.77 6.47 19.36
C LYS A 512 -7.02 6.37 18.50
N LEU A 513 -7.83 5.32 18.69
CA LEU A 513 -9.09 5.10 17.98
C LEU A 513 -10.11 6.18 18.29
N ALA A 514 -10.29 6.50 19.57
CA ALA A 514 -11.21 7.54 20.00
C ALA A 514 -10.77 8.92 19.43
N ARG A 515 -9.46 9.21 19.38
CA ARG A 515 -8.94 10.44 18.75
C ARG A 515 -9.30 10.44 17.28
N SER A 516 -9.05 9.33 16.59
CA SER A 516 -9.35 9.17 15.17
C SER A 516 -10.85 9.32 14.90
N HIS A 517 -11.70 8.83 15.80
CA HIS A 517 -13.15 8.98 15.71
C HIS A 517 -13.58 10.45 15.80
N VAL A 518 -13.11 11.21 16.79
CA VAL A 518 -13.41 12.65 16.92
C VAL A 518 -12.98 13.42 15.69
N LEU A 519 -11.76 13.16 15.20
CA LEU A 519 -11.24 13.81 14.01
C LEU A 519 -12.04 13.42 12.75
N ALA A 520 -12.44 12.16 12.63
CA ALA A 520 -13.29 11.68 11.54
C ALA A 520 -14.68 12.33 11.56
N LEU A 521 -15.29 12.54 12.73
CA LEU A 521 -16.55 13.28 12.86
C LEU A 521 -16.40 14.71 12.34
N GLY A 522 -15.34 15.42 12.75
CA GLY A 522 -15.01 16.75 12.23
C GLY A 522 -14.79 16.76 10.72
N ALA A 523 -14.22 15.69 10.15
CA ALA A 523 -14.03 15.54 8.70
C ALA A 523 -15.33 15.35 7.93
N THR A 524 -16.32 14.71 8.56
CA THR A 524 -17.67 14.54 7.98
C THR A 524 -18.55 15.80 8.11
N GLY A 525 -18.07 16.82 8.83
CA GLY A 525 -18.85 18.01 9.17
C GLY A 525 -19.82 17.80 10.35
N ALA A 526 -19.76 16.66 11.04
CA ALA A 526 -20.55 16.39 12.24
C ALA A 526 -19.88 17.04 13.47
N PHE A 527 -19.76 18.38 13.47
CA PHE A 527 -19.08 19.12 14.53
C PHE A 527 -19.77 18.96 15.89
N ASP A 528 -21.11 18.94 15.90
CA ASP A 528 -21.89 18.72 17.13
C ASP A 528 -21.50 17.42 17.85
N ASP A 529 -21.44 16.33 17.10
CA ASP A 529 -21.03 15.03 17.63
C ASP A 529 -19.54 15.01 17.99
N ALA A 530 -18.68 15.66 17.18
CA ALA A 530 -17.24 15.69 17.40
C ALA A 530 -16.86 16.38 18.72
N PHE A 531 -17.42 17.56 18.99
CA PHE A 531 -17.17 18.28 20.25
C PHE A 531 -17.81 17.56 21.44
N SER A 532 -19.03 17.02 21.29
CA SER A 532 -19.64 16.23 22.37
C SER A 532 -18.82 14.99 22.72
N GLU A 533 -18.18 14.35 21.75
CA GLU A 533 -17.34 13.17 22.00
C GLU A 533 -15.96 13.57 22.55
N LEU A 534 -15.42 14.71 22.13
CA LEU A 534 -14.21 15.29 22.72
C LEU A 534 -14.41 15.62 24.21
N ASP A 535 -15.59 16.05 24.63
CA ASP A 535 -15.87 16.32 26.05
C ASP A 535 -16.01 15.04 26.88
N ARG A 536 -16.40 13.92 26.26
CA ARG A 536 -16.46 12.60 26.91
C ARG A 536 -15.10 11.97 27.10
N PHE A 537 -14.07 12.48 26.43
CA PHE A 537 -12.69 12.09 26.68
C PHE A 537 -12.25 12.58 28.07
N GLU A 538 -12.57 11.80 29.09
CA GLU A 538 -11.91 11.91 30.39
C GLU A 538 -10.44 11.49 30.22
N SER A 539 -9.52 12.45 30.26
CA SER A 539 -8.09 12.21 30.31
C SER A 539 -7.46 13.12 31.36
N ASP A 540 -6.74 12.53 32.31
CA ASP A 540 -5.87 13.22 33.29
C ASP A 540 -4.69 13.98 32.64
N ALA A 541 -4.50 13.85 31.32
CA ALA A 541 -3.49 14.57 30.55
C ALA A 541 -4.14 15.68 29.70
N GLU A 542 -3.86 16.94 30.03
CA GLU A 542 -4.40 18.14 29.37
C GLU A 542 -3.79 18.38 27.96
N GLU A 543 -2.52 18.01 27.75
CA GLU A 543 -1.78 18.32 26.51
C GLU A 543 -2.31 17.61 25.25
N PRO A 544 -2.62 16.29 25.25
CA PRO A 544 -3.16 15.62 24.07
C PRO A 544 -4.55 16.15 23.65
N LEU A 545 -5.36 16.57 24.62
CA LEU A 545 -6.72 17.08 24.36
C LEU A 545 -6.69 18.45 23.67
N ASN A 546 -5.76 19.32 24.07
CA ASN A 546 -5.59 20.64 23.44
C ASN A 546 -5.23 20.53 21.96
N GLN A 547 -4.40 19.55 21.59
CA GLN A 547 -4.06 19.31 20.19
C GLN A 547 -5.27 18.80 19.38
N ILE A 548 -6.05 17.86 19.92
CA ILE A 548 -7.26 17.35 19.25
C ILE A 548 -8.29 18.47 19.09
N ARG A 549 -8.48 19.29 20.13
CA ARG A 549 -9.35 20.47 20.09
C ARG A 549 -8.88 21.47 19.04
N ALA A 550 -7.57 21.69 18.92
CA ALA A 550 -7.00 22.58 17.91
C ALA A 550 -7.23 22.05 16.49
N ASP A 551 -7.00 20.76 16.25
CA ASP A 551 -7.25 20.10 14.97
C ASP A 551 -8.73 20.20 14.57
N LEU A 552 -9.65 19.97 15.52
CA LEU A 552 -11.09 20.11 15.30
C LEU A 552 -11.50 21.57 15.03
N THR A 553 -10.95 22.51 15.80
CA THR A 553 -11.21 23.96 15.63
C THR A 553 -10.69 24.48 14.29
N ASN A 554 -9.53 24.00 13.83
CA ASN A 554 -8.99 24.31 12.50
C ASN A 554 -9.96 23.90 11.38
N ARG A 555 -10.62 22.75 11.54
CA ARG A 555 -11.63 22.26 10.58
C ARG A 555 -12.95 23.03 10.70
N LEU A 556 -13.40 23.33 11.92
CA LEU A 556 -14.56 24.18 12.15
C LEU A 556 -14.39 25.55 11.48
N ALA A 557 -13.21 26.15 11.57
CA ALA A 557 -12.92 27.45 10.96
C ALA A 557 -12.98 27.45 9.43
N THR A 558 -12.74 26.29 8.78
CA THR A 558 -12.64 26.19 7.32
C THR A 558 -13.88 25.57 6.67
N HIS A 559 -14.60 24.72 7.38
CA HIS A 559 -15.72 23.93 6.85
C HIS A 559 -17.00 24.02 7.70
N GLY A 560 -16.94 24.63 8.88
CA GLY A 560 -18.09 24.80 9.76
C GLY A 560 -19.11 25.80 9.23
N ALA A 561 -20.38 25.56 9.52
CA ALA A 561 -21.42 26.54 9.27
C ALA A 561 -21.27 27.73 10.24
N PRO A 562 -21.68 28.96 9.85
CA PRO A 562 -21.54 30.14 10.70
C PRO A 562 -22.16 30.00 12.09
N PHE A 563 -23.30 29.29 12.20
CA PHE A 563 -23.95 29.09 13.50
C PHE A 563 -23.18 28.11 14.42
N GLU A 564 -22.50 27.11 13.85
CA GLU A 564 -21.66 26.16 14.61
C GLU A 564 -20.43 26.87 15.14
N ILE A 565 -19.78 27.69 14.30
CA ILE A 565 -18.67 28.56 14.71
C ILE A 565 -19.08 29.41 15.92
N LEU A 566 -20.23 30.08 15.84
CA LEU A 566 -20.70 30.92 16.95
C LEU A 566 -21.00 30.10 18.21
N ARG A 567 -21.66 28.95 18.07
CA ARG A 567 -21.96 28.08 19.22
C ARG A 567 -20.69 27.73 20.00
N TYR A 568 -19.67 27.21 19.30
CA TYR A 568 -18.47 26.68 19.93
C TYR A 568 -17.48 27.74 20.41
N VAL A 569 -17.35 28.84 19.67
CA VAL A 569 -16.48 29.95 20.10
C VAL A 569 -17.05 30.64 21.33
N LEU A 570 -18.38 30.82 21.40
CA LEU A 570 -19.01 31.54 22.51
C LEU A 570 -19.16 30.69 23.79
N SER A 571 -19.12 29.37 23.68
CA SER A 571 -19.09 28.47 24.84
C SER A 571 -17.67 28.17 25.36
N ASP A 572 -16.63 28.75 24.75
CA ASP A 572 -15.22 28.52 25.09
C ASP A 572 -14.78 27.04 24.94
N GLU A 573 -15.46 26.31 24.05
CA GLU A 573 -15.17 24.90 23.74
C GLU A 573 -14.11 24.75 22.64
N THR A 574 -13.80 25.82 21.91
CA THR A 574 -12.75 25.87 20.89
C THR A 574 -11.35 25.95 21.50
N ALA A 575 -10.33 25.57 20.71
CA ALA A 575 -8.95 25.73 21.15
C ALA A 575 -8.55 27.21 21.22
N ARG A 576 -7.59 27.50 22.11
CA ARG A 576 -7.02 28.83 22.25
C ARG A 576 -6.38 29.29 20.93
N PRO A 577 -6.40 30.60 20.62
CA PRO A 577 -5.88 31.11 19.35
C PRO A 577 -4.41 30.79 19.07
N ASP A 578 -3.57 30.62 20.10
CA ASP A 578 -2.15 30.30 19.99
C ASP A 578 -1.88 28.88 19.46
N LEU A 579 -2.85 27.98 19.57
CA LEU A 579 -2.76 26.60 19.08
C LEU A 579 -3.31 26.43 17.66
N LEU A 580 -3.99 27.44 17.13
CA LEU A 580 -4.60 27.39 15.81
C LEU A 580 -3.61 27.72 14.70
N SER A 581 -3.87 27.19 13.51
CA SER A 581 -3.15 27.65 12.33
C SER A 581 -3.46 29.14 12.09
N GLN A 582 -2.48 29.90 11.59
CA GLN A 582 -2.68 31.33 11.28
C GLN A 582 -3.83 31.55 10.29
N GLU A 583 -4.05 30.61 9.37
CA GLU A 583 -5.15 30.69 8.39
C GLU A 583 -6.50 30.44 9.04
N SER A 584 -6.59 29.44 9.92
CA SER A 584 -7.81 29.12 10.67
C SER A 584 -8.22 30.25 11.60
N ALA A 585 -7.28 30.83 12.35
CA ALA A 585 -7.59 31.95 13.24
C ALA A 585 -8.04 33.20 12.47
N LEU A 586 -7.45 33.47 11.29
CA LEU A 586 -7.92 34.55 10.42
C LEU A 586 -9.33 34.28 9.88
N ALA A 587 -9.61 33.04 9.43
CA ALA A 587 -10.94 32.66 8.96
C ALA A 587 -11.98 32.79 10.07
N MET A 588 -11.67 32.28 11.27
CA MET A 588 -12.52 32.38 12.45
C MET A 588 -12.79 33.83 12.84
N ALA A 589 -11.75 34.67 12.88
CA ALA A 589 -11.87 36.09 13.21
C ALA A 589 -12.72 36.86 12.19
N GLU A 590 -12.62 36.53 10.89
CA GLU A 590 -13.43 37.10 9.83
C GLU A 590 -14.91 36.68 9.98
N HIS A 591 -15.18 35.39 10.22
CA HIS A 591 -16.54 34.90 10.47
C HIS A 591 -17.20 35.59 11.68
N LEU A 592 -16.46 35.76 12.77
CA LEU A 592 -16.93 36.46 13.97
C LEU A 592 -17.19 37.95 13.69
N LEU A 593 -16.32 38.60 12.92
CA LEU A 593 -16.50 40.01 12.52
C LEU A 593 -17.77 40.19 11.69
N ASP A 594 -17.98 39.33 10.70
CA ASP A 594 -19.15 39.40 9.81
C ASP A 594 -20.45 39.05 10.54
N ALA A 595 -20.39 38.17 11.55
CA ALA A 595 -21.51 37.84 12.43
C ALA A 595 -21.80 38.91 13.50
N GLY A 596 -20.96 39.94 13.64
CA GLY A 596 -21.15 41.03 14.61
C GLY A 596 -20.51 40.82 15.99
N PHE A 597 -19.72 39.76 16.17
CA PHE A 597 -19.03 39.41 17.42
C PHE A 597 -17.62 40.04 17.44
N TYR A 598 -17.58 41.37 17.52
CA TYR A 598 -16.34 42.14 17.35
C TYR A 598 -15.30 41.89 18.44
N GLN A 599 -15.72 41.71 19.70
CA GLN A 599 -14.77 41.42 20.79
C GLN A 599 -14.09 40.06 20.57
N GLN A 600 -14.88 39.02 20.29
CA GLN A 600 -14.39 37.67 20.01
C GLN A 600 -13.52 37.62 18.76
N SER A 601 -13.87 38.38 17.71
CA SER A 601 -13.04 38.55 16.51
C SER A 601 -11.65 39.12 16.86
N ARG A 602 -11.58 40.10 17.77
CA ARG A 602 -10.31 40.66 18.22
C ARG A 602 -9.51 39.66 19.05
N ASP A 603 -10.17 38.96 19.97
CA ASP A 603 -9.52 38.01 20.89
C ASP A 603 -8.92 36.82 20.10
N MET A 604 -9.60 36.37 19.04
CA MET A 604 -9.09 35.35 18.10
C MET A 604 -7.80 35.79 17.36
N LEU A 605 -7.54 37.09 17.30
CA LEU A 605 -6.36 37.66 16.66
C LEU A 605 -5.25 38.01 17.66
N GLU A 606 -5.29 37.58 18.93
CA GLU A 606 -4.23 37.89 19.89
C GLU A 606 -2.90 37.17 19.62
N GLN A 607 -2.91 36.12 18.80
CA GLN A 607 -1.70 35.39 18.42
C GLN A 607 -0.74 36.22 17.53
N THR A 608 0.49 35.72 17.37
CA THR A 608 1.50 36.34 16.51
C THR A 608 1.37 35.86 15.07
N PHE A 609 1.16 36.79 14.13
CA PHE A 609 1.05 36.50 12.70
C PHE A 609 2.32 36.91 11.95
N HIS A 610 2.64 36.20 10.86
CA HIS A 610 3.83 36.44 10.05
C HIS A 610 3.51 36.63 8.56
N GLY A 611 4.42 37.31 7.85
CA GLY A 611 4.34 37.49 6.39
C GLY A 611 3.00 38.06 5.91
N ARG A 612 2.36 37.39 4.94
CA ARG A 612 1.08 37.80 4.37
C ARG A 612 -0.08 37.76 5.38
N ASN A 613 -0.03 36.85 6.34
CA ASN A 613 -1.06 36.69 7.35
C ASN A 613 -1.04 37.86 8.35
N MET A 614 0.13 38.43 8.63
CA MET A 614 0.25 39.64 9.44
C MET A 614 -0.52 40.83 8.83
N ARG A 615 -0.41 41.02 7.51
CA ARG A 615 -1.19 42.07 6.81
C ARG A 615 -2.69 41.82 6.97
N LYS A 616 -3.15 40.59 6.74
CA LYS A 616 -4.56 40.22 6.89
C LYS A 616 -5.05 40.46 8.32
N ALA A 617 -4.33 39.98 9.33
CA ALA A 617 -4.69 40.17 10.74
C ALA A 617 -4.88 41.65 11.08
N ARG A 618 -3.96 42.52 10.66
CA ARG A 618 -4.04 43.97 10.90
C ARG A 618 -5.26 44.61 10.23
N LEU A 619 -5.63 44.17 9.02
CA LEU A 619 -6.84 44.65 8.36
C LEU A 619 -8.12 44.22 9.10
N ILE A 620 -8.18 42.97 9.57
CA ILE A 620 -9.31 42.49 10.36
C ILE A 620 -9.39 43.26 11.68
N ARG A 621 -8.28 43.40 12.42
CA ARG A 621 -8.22 44.22 13.66
C ARG A 621 -8.66 45.66 13.43
N ALA A 622 -8.25 46.29 12.32
CA ALA A 622 -8.68 47.64 11.98
C ALA A 622 -10.19 47.72 11.70
N ARG A 623 -10.75 46.77 10.93
CA ARG A 623 -12.21 46.68 10.70
C ARG A 623 -12.96 46.48 12.02
N THR A 624 -12.48 45.57 12.86
CA THR A 624 -13.05 45.28 14.18
C THR A 624 -13.00 46.52 15.09
N ALA A 625 -11.90 47.25 15.11
CA ALA A 625 -11.77 48.49 15.87
C ALA A 625 -12.74 49.60 15.39
N LEU A 626 -12.97 49.73 14.08
CA LEU A 626 -13.98 50.65 13.55
C LEU A 626 -15.40 50.27 13.99
N LYS A 627 -15.73 48.98 14.03
CA LYS A 627 -17.03 48.48 14.50
C LYS A 627 -17.24 48.66 16.00
N LEU A 628 -16.17 48.79 16.77
CA LEU A 628 -16.17 49.06 18.20
C LEU A 628 -16.07 50.58 18.53
N ASP A 629 -16.24 51.46 17.55
CA ASP A 629 -16.08 52.91 17.71
C ASP A 629 -14.70 53.35 18.24
N GLN A 630 -13.64 52.60 17.86
CA GLN A 630 -12.25 52.87 18.24
C GLN A 630 -11.41 53.31 17.02
N PRO A 631 -11.72 54.45 16.37
CA PRO A 631 -11.08 54.85 15.13
C PRO A 631 -9.57 55.09 15.29
N ARG A 632 -9.11 55.64 16.42
CA ARG A 632 -7.67 55.85 16.68
C ARG A 632 -6.90 54.53 16.76
N LEU A 633 -7.49 53.48 17.32
CA LEU A 633 -6.88 52.15 17.34
C LEU A 633 -6.80 51.56 15.92
N ALA A 634 -7.86 51.72 15.12
CA ALA A 634 -7.85 51.30 13.72
C ALA A 634 -6.71 51.98 12.94
N GLU A 635 -6.44 53.26 13.17
CA GLU A 635 -5.31 53.94 12.52
C GLU A 635 -3.95 53.36 12.91
N VAL A 636 -3.76 53.02 14.19
CA VAL A 636 -2.54 52.38 14.70
C VAL A 636 -2.32 51.04 13.99
N GLU A 637 -3.37 50.22 13.88
CA GLU A 637 -3.32 48.95 13.16
C GLU A 637 -3.00 49.11 11.67
N LEU A 638 -3.30 50.26 11.06
CA LEU A 638 -3.04 50.55 9.64
C LEU A 638 -1.68 51.27 9.38
N LEU A 639 -0.89 51.55 10.42
CA LEU A 639 0.39 52.26 10.28
C LEU A 639 1.40 51.52 9.40
N GLY A 640 1.94 52.19 8.38
CA GLY A 640 2.92 51.58 7.45
C GLY A 640 2.33 50.55 6.49
N LEU A 641 1.00 50.37 6.47
CA LEU A 641 0.32 49.64 5.40
C LEU A 641 -0.09 50.60 4.29
N GLU A 642 0.00 50.10 3.06
CA GLU A 642 -0.39 50.79 1.83
C GLU A 642 -1.39 49.92 1.03
N GLY A 643 -2.22 50.59 0.22
CA GLY A 643 -3.22 49.93 -0.63
C GLY A 643 -4.57 50.63 -0.60
N LYS A 644 -5.39 50.31 -1.60
CA LYS A 644 -6.76 50.82 -1.74
C LYS A 644 -7.62 50.45 -0.52
N ASP A 645 -7.55 49.19 -0.10
CA ASP A 645 -8.23 48.63 1.07
C ASP A 645 -7.85 49.37 2.36
N VAL A 646 -6.56 49.64 2.56
CA VAL A 646 -6.05 50.39 3.73
C VAL A 646 -6.56 51.82 3.74
N ASN A 647 -6.54 52.51 2.59
CA ASN A 647 -6.99 53.90 2.48
C ASN A 647 -8.48 54.03 2.78
N ILE A 648 -9.30 53.05 2.37
CA ILE A 648 -10.73 53.01 2.71
C ILE A 648 -10.94 52.94 4.22
N LEU A 649 -10.24 52.04 4.92
CA LEU A 649 -10.35 51.91 6.38
C LEU A 649 -9.82 53.15 7.11
N ARG A 650 -8.74 53.75 6.61
CA ARG A 650 -8.19 55.00 7.17
C ARG A 650 -9.14 56.17 6.96
N ALA A 651 -9.82 56.25 5.81
CA ALA A 651 -10.83 57.26 5.53
C ALA A 651 -12.03 57.12 6.48
N GLN A 652 -12.51 55.89 6.69
CA GLN A 652 -13.56 55.59 7.67
C GLN A 652 -13.16 56.01 9.10
N ALA A 653 -11.94 55.67 9.53
CA ALA A 653 -11.42 56.08 10.84
C ALA A 653 -11.41 57.61 11.00
N ARG A 654 -10.91 58.35 10.00
CA ARG A 654 -10.83 59.83 10.01
C ARG A 654 -12.22 60.47 9.99
N SER A 655 -13.14 59.93 9.21
CA SER A 655 -14.54 60.38 9.17
C SER A 655 -15.20 60.27 10.55
N MET A 656 -15.01 59.14 11.25
CA MET A 656 -15.56 58.93 12.61
C MET A 656 -15.01 59.91 13.65
N VAL A 657 -13.79 60.42 13.46
CA VAL A 657 -13.16 61.42 14.36
C VAL A 657 -13.54 62.87 13.96
N GLY A 658 -14.26 63.05 12.86
CA GLY A 658 -14.64 64.38 12.33
C GLY A 658 -13.60 65.01 11.42
N GLU A 659 -12.55 64.28 11.03
CA GLU A 659 -11.50 64.75 10.12
C GLU A 659 -11.92 64.57 8.63
N HIS A 660 -13.11 65.06 8.29
CA HIS A 660 -13.80 64.83 7.01
C HIS A 660 -12.98 65.23 5.77
N ARG A 661 -12.19 66.31 5.84
CA ARG A 661 -11.31 66.72 4.72
C ARG A 661 -10.24 65.68 4.40
N GLN A 662 -9.64 65.05 5.41
CA GLN A 662 -8.66 64.00 5.19
C GLN A 662 -9.33 62.71 4.72
N ALA A 663 -10.53 62.41 5.23
CA ALA A 663 -11.34 61.29 4.77
C ALA A 663 -11.71 61.43 3.27
N TYR A 664 -12.07 62.63 2.81
CA TYR A 664 -12.32 62.92 1.40
C TYR A 664 -11.13 62.55 0.50
N GLU A 665 -9.94 63.06 0.82
CA GLU A 665 -8.74 62.78 0.00
C GLU A 665 -8.42 61.28 -0.04
N LEU A 666 -8.61 60.58 1.09
CA LEU A 666 -8.39 59.14 1.17
C LEU A 666 -9.43 58.35 0.35
N PHE A 667 -10.73 58.66 0.46
CA PHE A 667 -11.77 58.02 -0.37
C PHE A 667 -11.58 58.30 -1.86
N LYS A 668 -11.22 59.54 -2.22
CA LYS A 668 -10.90 59.92 -3.60
C LYS A 668 -9.69 59.17 -4.13
N SER A 669 -8.63 59.05 -3.34
CA SER A 669 -7.45 58.24 -3.70
C SER A 669 -7.77 56.76 -3.89
N ALA A 670 -8.83 56.28 -3.21
CA ALA A 670 -9.35 54.93 -3.35
C ALA A 670 -10.42 54.80 -4.45
N GLY A 671 -10.71 55.86 -5.23
CA GLY A 671 -11.71 55.84 -6.30
C GLY A 671 -13.14 55.59 -5.82
N LEU A 672 -13.46 55.96 -4.57
CA LEU A 672 -14.80 55.93 -4.00
C LEU A 672 -15.39 57.35 -4.02
N ASP A 673 -15.79 57.81 -5.21
CA ASP A 673 -16.23 59.20 -5.44
C ASP A 673 -17.52 59.55 -4.66
N THR A 674 -18.42 58.58 -4.48
CA THR A 674 -19.66 58.76 -3.71
C THR A 674 -19.39 59.06 -2.24
N GLU A 675 -18.54 58.28 -1.61
CA GLU A 675 -18.13 58.43 -0.22
C GLU A 675 -17.27 59.68 -0.04
N ALA A 676 -16.37 59.96 -0.98
CA ALA A 676 -15.59 61.19 -0.99
C ALA A 676 -16.51 62.43 -1.00
N ASN A 677 -17.46 62.51 -1.93
CA ASN A 677 -18.38 63.64 -2.02
C ASN A 677 -19.22 63.83 -0.75
N ARG A 678 -19.59 62.74 -0.09
CA ARG A 678 -20.26 62.79 1.22
C ARG A 678 -19.37 63.42 2.30
N GLU A 679 -18.11 63.02 2.38
CA GLU A 679 -17.15 63.61 3.32
C GLU A 679 -16.84 65.09 3.00
N ALA A 680 -16.79 65.47 1.72
CA ALA A 680 -16.62 66.87 1.32
C ALA A 680 -17.77 67.75 1.83
N TRP A 681 -19.01 67.26 1.74
CA TRP A 681 -20.19 67.92 2.30
C TRP A 681 -20.10 68.07 3.83
N LEU A 682 -19.69 67.01 4.54
CA LEU A 682 -19.51 67.04 6.01
C LEU A 682 -18.36 67.95 6.46
N ALA A 683 -17.36 68.18 5.62
CA ALA A 683 -16.22 69.05 5.93
C ALA A 683 -16.53 70.56 5.86
N GLU A 684 -17.79 70.94 5.63
CA GLU A 684 -18.26 72.32 5.34
C GLU A 684 -17.40 73.05 4.29
N SER A 685 -16.70 72.27 3.47
CA SER A 685 -15.86 72.73 2.39
C SER A 685 -16.75 72.64 1.17
N GLY A 686 -17.27 73.77 0.67
CA GLY A 686 -17.98 73.82 -0.61
C GLY A 686 -17.04 73.36 -1.72
N VAL A 687 -16.96 72.06 -1.95
CA VAL A 687 -16.30 71.47 -3.11
C VAL A 687 -17.33 71.48 -4.21
N GLU A 688 -17.03 72.26 -5.24
CA GLU A 688 -17.76 72.32 -6.50
C GLU A 688 -17.89 70.89 -7.05
N VAL A 689 -19.11 70.35 -6.96
CA VAL A 689 -19.44 69.00 -7.41
C VAL A 689 -19.23 68.93 -8.91
N THR A 690 -18.05 68.50 -9.34
CA THR A 690 -17.78 68.13 -10.73
C THR A 690 -18.28 66.72 -10.98
N GLY A 691 -19.61 66.57 -10.97
CA GLY A 691 -20.28 65.39 -11.51
C GLY A 691 -20.26 65.40 -13.05
N PRO A 692 -20.42 64.23 -13.71
CA PRO A 692 -20.50 64.17 -15.16
C PRO A 692 -21.71 64.97 -15.63
N SER A 693 -21.50 65.79 -16.66
CA SER A 693 -22.49 66.62 -17.37
C SER A 693 -23.88 65.96 -17.43
N ALA A 694 -24.76 66.36 -16.50
CA ALA A 694 -26.17 66.47 -16.80
C ALA A 694 -26.34 67.89 -17.32
N SER A 695 -26.57 67.96 -18.62
CA SER A 695 -26.75 69.18 -19.40
C SER A 695 -27.81 70.06 -18.75
N ASN A 696 -27.40 71.13 -18.09
CA ASN A 696 -28.23 72.30 -17.89
C ASN A 696 -27.33 73.50 -18.22
N GLU A 697 -27.31 73.86 -19.50
CA GLU A 697 -26.85 75.16 -19.93
C GLU A 697 -27.65 76.25 -19.18
N PRO A 698 -27.00 77.34 -18.73
CA PRO A 698 -27.71 78.50 -18.24
C PRO A 698 -28.16 79.32 -19.46
N THR A 699 -29.40 79.16 -19.91
CA THR A 699 -30.00 80.06 -20.90
C THR A 699 -30.67 81.24 -20.20
N GLU A 700 -30.40 82.41 -20.74
CA GLU A 700 -30.89 83.72 -20.33
C GLU A 700 -32.42 83.80 -20.20
N VAL A 701 -32.81 84.58 -19.19
CA VAL A 701 -34.03 85.39 -19.02
C VAL A 701 -35.08 85.29 -20.14
N ALA A 702 -36.22 84.69 -19.80
CA ALA A 702 -37.53 85.06 -20.34
C ALA A 702 -38.54 85.13 -19.19
N ASP A 703 -39.20 86.28 -19.07
CA ASP A 703 -40.33 86.54 -18.17
C ASP A 703 -41.47 85.54 -18.41
N GLU A 704 -42.01 84.91 -17.34
CA GLU A 704 -43.47 84.77 -17.08
C GLU A 704 -43.78 83.97 -15.79
N GLU A 705 -44.58 84.63 -14.93
CA GLU A 705 -45.54 84.15 -13.90
C GLU A 705 -45.10 83.34 -12.64
N PRO A 706 -45.77 83.57 -11.48
CA PRO A 706 -45.30 83.12 -10.17
C PRO A 706 -45.60 81.63 -9.95
N GLY A 707 -44.64 80.78 -10.33
CA GLY A 707 -44.61 79.37 -9.99
C GLY A 707 -44.54 79.14 -8.48
N VAL A 708 -45.60 78.51 -7.96
CA VAL A 708 -45.79 77.93 -6.63
C VAL A 708 -44.47 77.64 -5.90
N GLY A 709 -44.20 78.37 -4.81
CA GLY A 709 -42.97 78.22 -4.03
C GLY A 709 -42.78 76.81 -3.46
N VAL A 710 -41.51 76.42 -3.28
CA VAL A 710 -41.04 75.10 -2.82
C VAL A 710 -41.82 74.52 -1.63
N LEU A 711 -42.33 75.37 -0.73
CA LEU A 711 -43.16 74.96 0.41
C LEU A 711 -44.54 74.41 0.01
N ALA A 712 -45.16 74.97 -1.02
CA ALA A 712 -46.43 74.49 -1.54
C ALA A 712 -46.26 73.21 -2.39
N GLN A 713 -45.11 73.04 -3.05
CA GLN A 713 -44.73 71.76 -3.67
C GLN A 713 -44.49 70.65 -2.63
N ASN A 714 -43.79 70.96 -1.55
CA ASN A 714 -43.58 70.01 -0.45
C ASN A 714 -44.89 69.64 0.27
N LYS A 715 -45.83 70.59 0.37
CA LYS A 715 -47.17 70.32 0.91
C LYS A 715 -47.96 69.37 0.01
N LEU A 716 -47.92 69.57 -1.30
CA LEU A 716 -48.58 68.68 -2.27
C LEU A 716 -47.99 67.27 -2.24
N LEU A 717 -46.66 67.13 -2.12
CA LEU A 717 -46.01 65.82 -1.96
C LEU A 717 -46.42 65.10 -0.66
N LEU A 718 -46.58 65.84 0.45
CA LEU A 718 -47.04 65.26 1.71
C LEU A 718 -48.52 64.83 1.65
N GLU A 719 -49.37 65.59 0.95
CA GLU A 719 -50.77 65.23 0.71
C GLU A 719 -50.88 63.98 -0.17
N ASP A 720 -50.02 63.84 -1.18
CA ASP A 720 -49.97 62.68 -2.08
C ASP A 720 -49.49 61.40 -1.36
N VAL A 721 -48.48 61.51 -0.49
CA VAL A 721 -48.06 60.40 0.39
C VAL A 721 -49.18 60.00 1.35
N GLY A 722 -49.95 60.97 1.86
CA GLY A 722 -51.12 60.71 2.70
C GLY A 722 -52.21 59.92 1.97
N ALA A 723 -52.53 60.32 0.74
CA ALA A 723 -53.51 59.63 -0.10
C ALA A 723 -53.09 58.20 -0.47
N THR A 724 -51.79 58.01 -0.73
CA THR A 724 -51.21 56.69 -1.04
C THR A 724 -51.22 55.76 0.18
N ARG A 725 -51.00 56.31 1.38
CA ARG A 725 -51.12 55.54 2.63
C ARG A 725 -52.57 55.13 2.90
N GLY A 726 -53.52 56.02 2.68
CA GLY A 726 -54.95 55.73 2.85
C GLY A 726 -55.46 54.64 1.91
N THR A 727 -54.99 54.63 0.65
CA THR A 727 -55.34 53.59 -0.33
C THR A 727 -54.73 52.23 0.02
N LEU A 728 -53.48 52.18 0.48
CA LEU A 728 -52.85 50.95 1.00
C LEU A 728 -53.60 50.41 2.23
N GLN A 729 -54.05 51.28 3.12
CA GLN A 729 -54.78 50.89 4.32
C GLN A 729 -56.18 50.35 3.99
N ALA A 730 -56.84 50.91 2.97
CA ALA A 730 -58.11 50.41 2.46
C ALA A 730 -57.96 49.03 1.78
N LEU A 731 -56.90 48.84 0.98
CA LEU A 731 -56.57 47.55 0.36
C LEU A 731 -56.29 46.48 1.42
N LEU A 732 -55.52 46.81 2.46
CA LEU A 732 -55.25 45.90 3.58
C LEU A 732 -56.51 45.55 4.40
N ALA A 733 -57.52 46.43 4.42
CA ALA A 733 -58.80 46.16 5.08
C ALA A 733 -59.73 45.28 4.23
N GLU A 734 -59.59 45.28 2.90
CA GLU A 734 -60.38 44.45 1.97
C GLU A 734 -59.82 43.02 1.80
N THR A 735 -58.55 42.78 2.15
CA THR A 735 -57.95 41.42 2.20
C THR A 735 -57.60 41.01 3.63
N PRO A 736 -58.49 40.33 4.38
CA PRO A 736 -58.15 39.73 5.65
C PRO A 736 -57.16 38.56 5.49
N ASP A 737 -56.20 38.46 6.41
CA ASP A 737 -55.20 37.39 6.50
C ASP A 737 -55.86 35.99 6.45
N PRO A 738 -55.27 34.99 5.76
CA PRO A 738 -55.73 33.62 5.88
C PRO A 738 -55.46 33.10 7.31
N SER A 739 -56.55 32.80 8.03
CA SER A 739 -56.50 32.15 9.35
C SER A 739 -55.69 30.84 9.30
N PRO A 740 -54.87 30.53 10.31
CA PRO A 740 -54.09 29.30 10.36
C PRO A 740 -54.96 28.16 10.90
N GLU A 741 -55.79 27.56 10.05
CA GLU A 741 -56.34 26.21 10.27
C GLU A 741 -56.39 25.44 8.94
N ASN A 742 -55.27 24.80 8.61
CA ASN A 742 -55.15 23.40 8.16
C ASN A 742 -53.69 23.04 7.88
#